data_AF-A0A957LYX7-F1
#
_entry.id   AF-A0A957LYX7-F1
#
_cell.length_a   1.000
_cell.length_b   1.000
_cell.length_c   1.000
_cell.angle_alpha   90.00
_cell.angle_beta   90.00
_cell.angle_gamma   90.00
#
_symmetry.space_group_name_H-M   'P 1'
#
loop_
_entity.id
_entity.type
_entity.pdbx_description
1 polymer ?
#
loop_
_entity_poly.entity_id
_entity_poly.type
_entity_poly.pdbx_seq_one_letter_code
_entity_poly.pdbx_strand_id
1 'polypeptide(L)'
;MLTNPPLIGSASVIQGFGADPERYGGIACGGVPLRGHNGMDFNAAPNSPVMAVQDGVVLAVGDEPDGFGHYVLLGHYWGQSLYAHLDRATVAPQQNVQGGDQIGFSGSSGAGSTPHFHFGMRITPFAVNDGWCGYVDPEPYLRRLLVPRGAIIGPHIVGGVVRHLDLLRRWQPRMVLVLDPNPDEVRQLREACPATAIIGRIFEPDNVIDERIRANPKEAAAWAHAKIMSRLAPEVDYWQFANEVLQKADTLPLLGAFEQERMRLADANGYKCAIFGFSVGNPDLPEHDRMADWRRVYPVIEYAEQHDHCISVHQYGMPDIWGPDNNFDWYLYRLEHQVLRRLPFKRVKFAVTEYGIDGLIQGDRGGWQTYTSADNYVNQLLKGGAYAERFSGRVLGYAVFTFGHNPPWGSYDIAGAVADQLAARSPRGTWEEVDTNVNDFAHDSDITEPGSSEPANPVTPTEPTPAEPEPQPTEPEPTQPAAPPIERRTTEWFDHYNMQIATLAQRPDNPDAGGDTVYVLRDVFTTYLGSWEPSNETGSIPQWARDAYLSGQFLEAGADHHLFGAVLDRDGNLIKDTPLRFWSDGFDKLADGSYEGYLTIRTKSDSGWANNPMGPGSSYVPERGERGPWCWAPEGAAEVMCGGGLPARHHLSTFAVWQAMDRTAYEAAVNGGTPVAPPVEPPVAPPTEPVQPPTEPTEPAIEIDQRITPWFNHMNMSIQSIADRPDNPDPNGDKVYLVKDVFTTINGSWEPSDTPYSIPQWARDAYLKPWGAPDYFDDAGADHHLFVAVLGEDGELRRFYPVRFWSDGFAKLGDPSYEGYVHRETKERSGWINIPIGPDSNFVPERDESGPWCWAPDGAAEVICGGGLPAKQHVSTFVVWQEAPRSAIDSGGEIGGPISEPGEGEIGDPISEPGEGDHTIFMPTVFGPGGRPASAPAPQADAPFPAATGSAAGQDLGEIRWSAWVRLGYEGGQNSALAIHARRNGLGMPVTPVYRHGDLILQGYLGGIVFHKQGKPETVQYTEW
;
A
#
# COMPACT_ATOMS: atom_id res chain seq x y z
N MET A 1 -20.07 5.02 7.70
CA MET A 1 -20.66 5.01 9.07
C MET A 1 -22.10 4.51 9.04
N LEU A 2 -23.09 5.34 8.70
CA LEU A 2 -24.46 4.86 8.43
C LEU A 2 -24.56 4.40 6.96
N THR A 3 -25.27 3.30 6.70
CA THR A 3 -25.51 2.75 5.35
C THR A 3 -26.99 2.71 4.98
N ASN A 4 -27.88 2.62 5.98
CA ASN A 4 -29.31 2.43 5.79
C ASN A 4 -30.14 3.46 6.60
N PRO A 5 -31.28 3.93 6.09
CA PRO A 5 -32.19 4.76 6.88
C PRO A 5 -32.90 3.93 7.96
N PRO A 6 -33.15 4.48 9.17
CA PRO A 6 -33.77 3.73 10.28
C PRO A 6 -35.26 3.43 10.09
N LEU A 7 -35.90 3.99 9.05
CA LEU A 7 -37.30 3.80 8.70
C LEU A 7 -37.44 3.55 7.19
N ILE A 8 -38.44 2.75 6.80
CA ILE A 8 -38.78 2.54 5.39
C ILE A 8 -39.63 3.71 4.87
N GLY A 9 -39.08 4.48 3.94
CA GLY A 9 -39.78 5.58 3.25
C GLY A 9 -39.51 6.97 3.85
N SER A 10 -40.22 7.98 3.36
CA SER A 10 -40.01 9.37 3.77
C SER A 10 -40.76 9.72 5.06
N ALA A 11 -40.09 9.54 6.20
CA ALA A 11 -40.52 10.09 7.48
C ALA A 11 -40.12 11.57 7.61
N SER A 12 -40.92 12.37 8.31
CA SER A 12 -40.61 13.78 8.61
C SER A 12 -40.03 13.89 10.03
N VAL A 13 -38.97 14.66 10.20
CA VAL A 13 -38.44 15.03 11.53
C VAL A 13 -39.48 15.90 12.25
N ILE A 14 -39.80 15.56 13.49
CA ILE A 14 -40.71 16.33 14.35
C ILE A 14 -40.00 17.00 15.53
N GLN A 15 -38.89 16.42 15.99
CA GLN A 15 -38.03 17.02 17.02
C GLN A 15 -36.56 16.69 16.71
N GLY A 16 -35.71 17.71 16.60
CA GLY A 16 -34.28 17.55 16.32
C GLY A 16 -33.45 17.34 17.59
N PHE A 17 -32.14 17.15 17.41
CA PHE A 17 -31.18 17.15 18.52
C PHE A 17 -31.12 18.55 19.17
N GLY A 18 -30.90 18.60 20.50
CA GLY A 18 -30.83 19.84 21.27
C GLY A 18 -32.16 20.55 21.54
N ALA A 19 -33.29 20.02 21.06
CA ALA A 19 -34.61 20.63 21.24
C ALA A 19 -35.12 20.61 22.71
N ASP A 20 -36.11 21.47 23.02
CA ASP A 20 -36.73 21.66 24.35
C ASP A 20 -35.79 21.61 25.58
N PRO A 21 -34.72 22.43 25.66
CA PRO A 21 -33.77 22.41 26.79
C PRO A 21 -34.44 22.48 28.17
N GLU A 22 -35.50 23.27 28.32
CA GLU A 22 -36.26 23.41 29.58
C GLU A 22 -37.02 22.14 29.98
N ARG A 23 -37.38 21.28 29.02
CA ARG A 23 -38.09 20.00 29.24
C ARG A 23 -37.12 18.89 29.63
N TYR A 24 -35.99 18.80 28.94
CA TYR A 24 -35.00 17.75 29.19
C TYR A 24 -34.06 18.07 30.36
N GLY A 25 -33.88 19.34 30.74
CA GLY A 25 -33.06 19.73 31.90
C GLY A 25 -33.53 19.24 33.28
N GLY A 26 -34.71 18.63 33.37
CA GLY A 26 -35.16 17.88 34.56
C GLY A 26 -34.67 16.42 34.62
N ILE A 27 -34.13 15.89 33.53
CA ILE A 27 -33.60 14.53 33.38
C ILE A 27 -32.08 14.60 33.49
N ALA A 28 -31.47 13.69 34.26
CA ALA A 28 -30.02 13.62 34.43
C ALA A 28 -29.45 12.28 33.95
N CYS A 29 -28.36 12.33 33.19
CA CYS A 29 -27.55 11.18 32.80
C CYS A 29 -26.09 11.41 33.21
N GLY A 30 -25.38 10.36 33.65
CA GLY A 30 -24.02 10.50 34.19
C GLY A 30 -23.91 11.41 35.42
N GLY A 31 -25.02 11.72 36.09
CA GLY A 31 -25.11 12.70 37.17
C GLY A 31 -25.28 14.16 36.71
N VAL A 32 -25.40 14.42 35.41
CA VAL A 32 -25.48 15.76 34.81
C VAL A 32 -26.83 15.95 34.09
N PRO A 33 -27.52 17.09 34.26
CA PRO A 33 -28.75 17.40 33.51
C PRO A 33 -28.56 17.38 31.99
N LEU A 34 -29.55 16.88 31.25
CA LEU A 34 -29.54 16.96 29.79
C LEU A 34 -29.69 18.42 29.32
N ARG A 35 -28.91 18.79 28.31
CA ARG A 35 -28.91 20.12 27.68
C ARG A 35 -30.06 20.34 26.69
N GLY A 36 -30.84 19.30 26.42
CA GLY A 36 -31.90 19.25 25.42
C GLY A 36 -32.15 17.81 24.98
N HIS A 37 -32.92 17.66 23.91
CA HIS A 37 -33.22 16.37 23.30
C HIS A 37 -31.94 15.69 22.78
N ASN A 38 -31.73 14.42 23.13
CA ASN A 38 -30.50 13.67 22.87
C ASN A 38 -30.59 12.70 21.67
N GLY A 39 -31.45 13.01 20.69
CA GLY A 39 -31.61 12.26 19.45
C GLY A 39 -32.47 13.01 18.45
N MET A 40 -33.11 12.30 17.52
CA MET A 40 -34.09 12.84 16.58
C MET A 40 -35.37 12.01 16.60
N ASP A 41 -36.51 12.71 16.63
CA ASP A 41 -37.83 12.10 16.56
C ASP A 41 -38.40 12.23 15.15
N PHE A 42 -38.96 11.14 14.66
CA PHE A 42 -39.57 11.02 13.34
C PHE A 42 -41.05 10.72 13.46
N ASN A 43 -41.85 11.39 12.62
CA ASN A 43 -43.26 11.07 12.39
C ASN A 43 -43.37 9.69 11.70
N ALA A 44 -43.45 8.65 12.51
CA ALA A 44 -43.68 7.27 12.10
C ALA A 44 -45.08 6.83 12.55
N ALA A 45 -45.87 6.26 11.63
CA ALA A 45 -47.15 5.66 12.00
C ALA A 45 -46.90 4.46 12.95
N PRO A 46 -47.81 4.15 13.89
CA PRO A 46 -47.70 2.94 14.71
C PRO A 46 -47.52 1.70 13.83
N ASN A 47 -46.65 0.78 14.25
CA ASN A 47 -46.27 -0.41 13.49
C ASN A 47 -45.54 -0.13 12.15
N SER A 48 -44.85 1.00 12.00
CA SER A 48 -43.88 1.16 10.89
C SER A 48 -42.64 0.28 11.16
N PRO A 49 -42.10 -0.45 10.16
CA PRO A 49 -40.84 -1.19 10.31
C PRO A 49 -39.68 -0.25 10.67
N VAL A 50 -38.95 -0.61 11.72
CA VAL A 50 -37.72 0.07 12.16
C VAL A 50 -36.52 -0.79 11.77
N MET A 51 -35.53 -0.18 11.13
CA MET A 51 -34.43 -0.86 10.47
C MET A 51 -33.09 -0.51 11.14
N ALA A 52 -32.15 -1.46 11.17
CA ALA A 52 -30.77 -1.17 11.61
C ALA A 52 -30.07 -0.25 10.60
N VAL A 53 -29.46 0.84 11.07
CA VAL A 53 -28.78 1.83 10.19
C VAL A 53 -27.44 1.36 9.64
N GLN A 54 -26.85 0.33 10.25
CA GLN A 54 -25.58 -0.30 9.90
C GLN A 54 -25.50 -1.67 10.57
N ASP A 55 -24.64 -2.55 10.04
CA ASP A 55 -24.23 -3.81 10.69
C ASP A 55 -23.85 -3.60 12.16
N GLY A 56 -24.16 -4.56 13.04
CA GLY A 56 -23.88 -4.45 14.47
C GLY A 56 -24.44 -5.59 15.32
N VAL A 57 -24.30 -5.44 16.64
CA VAL A 57 -24.80 -6.38 17.65
C VAL A 57 -25.83 -5.70 18.55
N VAL A 58 -26.91 -6.40 18.89
CA VAL A 58 -27.93 -5.92 19.84
C VAL A 58 -27.35 -5.98 21.26
N LEU A 59 -26.88 -4.83 21.75
CA LEU A 59 -26.36 -4.67 23.12
C LEU A 59 -27.47 -4.82 24.15
N ALA A 60 -28.64 -4.24 23.87
CA ALA A 60 -29.81 -4.34 24.73
C ALA A 60 -31.12 -4.32 23.93
N VAL A 61 -32.11 -5.03 24.48
CA VAL A 61 -33.54 -4.82 24.22
C VAL A 61 -34.14 -4.57 25.59
N GLY A 62 -34.73 -3.41 25.81
CA GLY A 62 -35.13 -2.96 27.14
C GLY A 62 -36.49 -2.28 27.15
N ASP A 63 -36.96 -1.97 28.36
CA ASP A 63 -38.19 -1.24 28.62
C ASP A 63 -37.95 -0.19 29.72
N GLU A 64 -38.10 1.08 29.37
CA GLU A 64 -38.01 2.23 30.28
C GLU A 64 -39.34 3.00 30.29
N PRO A 65 -40.32 2.64 31.15
CA PRO A 65 -41.65 3.23 31.14
C PRO A 65 -41.69 4.75 31.35
N ASP A 66 -40.74 5.29 32.14
CA ASP A 66 -40.58 6.73 32.39
C ASP A 66 -39.52 7.40 31.49
N GLY A 67 -38.98 6.65 30.52
CA GLY A 67 -37.89 7.06 29.62
C GLY A 67 -38.15 6.63 28.18
N PHE A 68 -37.19 5.91 27.57
CA PHE A 68 -37.22 5.52 26.16
C PHE A 68 -38.31 4.49 25.76
N GLY A 69 -39.10 3.99 26.71
CA GLY A 69 -40.10 2.95 26.46
C GLY A 69 -39.45 1.63 26.07
N HIS A 70 -40.11 0.89 25.18
CA HIS A 70 -39.48 -0.27 24.55
C HIS A 70 -38.42 0.23 23.56
N TYR A 71 -37.18 -0.23 23.74
CA TYR A 71 -36.06 0.19 22.89
C TYR A 71 -35.16 -0.97 22.48
N VAL A 72 -34.46 -0.77 21.36
CA VAL A 72 -33.29 -1.56 20.94
C VAL A 72 -32.07 -0.64 21.00
N LEU A 73 -30.97 -1.13 21.56
CA LEU A 73 -29.66 -0.49 21.51
C LEU A 73 -28.72 -1.39 20.71
N LEU A 74 -28.25 -0.91 19.56
CA LEU A 74 -27.22 -1.57 18.76
C LEU A 74 -25.83 -1.01 19.11
N GLY A 75 -24.84 -1.88 19.11
CA GLY A 75 -23.41 -1.55 19.09
C GLY A 75 -22.85 -1.76 17.69
N HIS A 76 -21.98 -0.86 17.27
CA HIS A 76 -21.32 -0.83 15.96
C HIS A 76 -19.83 -0.53 16.14
N TYR A 77 -19.02 -0.77 15.11
CA TYR A 77 -17.58 -0.43 15.12
C TYR A 77 -17.28 1.04 15.44
N TRP A 78 -18.25 1.94 15.24
CA TRP A 78 -18.15 3.38 15.48
C TRP A 78 -18.81 3.85 16.78
N GLY A 79 -19.52 2.99 17.52
CA GLY A 79 -20.27 3.39 18.73
C GLY A 79 -21.61 2.69 18.89
N GLN A 80 -22.68 3.46 19.10
CA GLN A 80 -24.01 2.92 19.42
C GLN A 80 -25.13 3.65 18.66
N SER A 81 -26.19 2.93 18.29
CA SER A 81 -27.47 3.54 17.91
C SER A 81 -28.63 3.04 18.77
N LEU A 82 -29.51 3.96 19.15
CA LEU A 82 -30.71 3.72 19.95
C LEU A 82 -31.95 3.87 19.07
N TYR A 83 -32.89 2.95 19.24
CA TYR A 83 -34.19 2.90 18.56
C TYR A 83 -35.26 2.80 19.63
N ALA A 84 -35.97 3.89 19.90
CA ALA A 84 -36.82 4.04 21.08
C ALA A 84 -38.29 4.36 20.75
N HIS A 85 -39.14 4.31 21.78
CA HIS A 85 -40.60 4.41 21.71
C HIS A 85 -41.26 3.35 20.80
N LEU A 86 -40.65 2.16 20.72
CA LEU A 86 -41.12 1.05 19.90
C LEU A 86 -42.44 0.46 20.44
N ASP A 87 -43.22 -0.17 19.56
CA ASP A 87 -44.31 -1.07 19.96
C ASP A 87 -43.75 -2.43 20.42
N ARG A 88 -42.71 -2.90 19.74
CA ARG A 88 -41.96 -4.13 20.04
C ARG A 88 -40.65 -4.18 19.25
N ALA A 89 -39.64 -4.84 19.81
CA ALA A 89 -38.48 -5.31 19.05
C ALA A 89 -38.83 -6.59 18.26
N THR A 90 -38.10 -6.84 17.17
CA THR A 90 -38.10 -8.12 16.42
C THR A 90 -36.81 -8.91 16.62
N VAL A 91 -35.91 -8.42 17.49
CA VAL A 91 -34.59 -8.99 17.78
C VAL A 91 -34.42 -9.23 19.29
N ALA A 92 -33.38 -9.99 19.67
CA ALA A 92 -33.01 -10.25 21.05
C ALA A 92 -31.60 -9.72 21.37
N PRO A 93 -31.25 -9.48 22.66
CA PRO A 93 -29.86 -9.16 23.05
C PRO A 93 -28.87 -10.23 22.57
N GLN A 94 -27.65 -9.81 22.22
CA GLN A 94 -26.59 -10.65 21.62
C GLN A 94 -26.93 -11.23 20.22
N GLN A 95 -27.96 -10.70 19.56
CA GLN A 95 -28.21 -10.98 18.14
C GLN A 95 -27.36 -10.04 17.26
N ASN A 96 -26.72 -10.59 16.24
CA ASN A 96 -26.10 -9.80 15.17
C ASN A 96 -27.18 -9.39 14.15
N VAL A 97 -27.07 -8.18 13.62
CA VAL A 97 -27.96 -7.61 12.59
C VAL A 97 -27.12 -6.94 11.50
N GLN A 98 -27.61 -6.94 10.27
CA GLN A 98 -27.00 -6.22 9.15
C GLN A 98 -27.67 -4.86 8.93
N GLY A 99 -26.99 -3.93 8.26
CA GLY A 99 -27.59 -2.68 7.81
C GLY A 99 -28.79 -2.96 6.91
N GLY A 100 -29.98 -2.49 7.31
CA GLY A 100 -31.23 -2.76 6.62
C GLY A 100 -32.02 -3.96 7.17
N ASP A 101 -31.55 -4.68 8.19
CA ASP A 101 -32.37 -5.67 8.91
C ASP A 101 -33.51 -5.00 9.71
N GLN A 102 -34.68 -5.63 9.77
CA GLN A 102 -35.78 -5.13 10.61
C GLN A 102 -35.57 -5.52 12.08
N ILE A 103 -35.36 -4.51 12.93
CA ILE A 103 -35.07 -4.67 14.35
C ILE A 103 -36.25 -4.37 15.28
N GLY A 104 -37.31 -3.74 14.76
CA GLY A 104 -38.53 -3.54 15.53
C GLY A 104 -39.68 -2.92 14.74
N PHE A 105 -40.64 -2.41 15.48
CA PHE A 105 -41.80 -1.66 14.99
C PHE A 105 -41.98 -0.39 15.83
N SER A 106 -42.19 0.76 15.20
CA SER A 106 -42.47 2.03 15.90
C SER A 106 -43.80 1.98 16.68
N GLY A 107 -43.89 2.74 17.77
CA GLY A 107 -45.05 2.70 18.67
C GLY A 107 -45.25 4.01 19.43
N SER A 108 -45.57 3.89 20.72
CA SER A 108 -45.78 5.01 21.65
C SER A 108 -45.58 4.55 23.10
N SER A 109 -44.48 3.84 23.36
CA SER A 109 -44.11 3.36 24.70
C SER A 109 -43.21 4.37 25.42
N GLY A 110 -43.09 4.28 26.74
CA GLY A 110 -42.28 5.20 27.54
C GLY A 110 -42.95 6.56 27.78
N ALA A 111 -42.15 7.61 27.99
CA ALA A 111 -42.64 8.97 28.26
C ALA A 111 -43.33 9.66 27.06
N GLY A 112 -43.38 9.01 25.89
CA GLY A 112 -43.91 9.54 24.63
C GLY A 112 -45.43 9.38 24.46
N SER A 113 -46.22 10.35 24.93
CA SER A 113 -47.69 10.32 24.86
C SER A 113 -48.34 10.39 23.45
N THR A 114 -47.56 10.34 22.37
CA THR A 114 -48.01 10.40 20.97
C THR A 114 -47.12 9.51 20.12
N PRO A 115 -47.64 8.72 19.14
CA PRO A 115 -46.81 7.84 18.35
C PRO A 115 -45.76 8.56 17.51
N HIS A 116 -44.52 8.08 17.60
CA HIS A 116 -43.36 8.54 16.84
C HIS A 116 -42.27 7.46 16.90
N PHE A 117 -41.14 7.72 16.28
CA PHE A 117 -39.94 6.90 16.40
C PHE A 117 -38.75 7.79 16.80
N HIS A 118 -38.08 7.46 17.90
CA HIS A 118 -36.88 8.17 18.35
C HIS A 118 -35.61 7.41 17.95
N PHE A 119 -34.65 8.15 17.40
CA PHE A 119 -33.34 7.65 17.03
C PHE A 119 -32.20 8.48 17.65
N GLY A 120 -31.34 7.83 18.41
CA GLY A 120 -30.14 8.45 18.99
C GLY A 120 -28.86 7.78 18.48
N MET A 121 -27.78 8.54 18.32
CA MET A 121 -26.44 8.01 18.00
C MET A 121 -25.44 8.40 19.08
N ARG A 122 -24.53 7.50 19.43
CA ARG A 122 -23.30 7.79 20.19
C ARG A 122 -22.10 7.36 19.36
N ILE A 123 -21.03 8.14 19.34
CA ILE A 123 -19.78 7.81 18.64
C ILE A 123 -18.69 7.54 19.68
N THR A 124 -17.96 6.44 19.54
CA THR A 124 -16.87 6.08 20.47
C THR A 124 -15.62 6.93 20.20
N PRO A 125 -14.97 7.51 21.22
CA PRO A 125 -15.34 7.52 22.65
C PRO A 125 -16.43 8.56 22.97
N PHE A 126 -17.43 8.15 23.75
CA PHE A 126 -18.48 9.04 24.27
C PHE A 126 -18.46 9.10 25.80
N ALA A 127 -18.83 10.26 26.37
CA ALA A 127 -18.86 10.49 27.81
C ALA A 127 -20.30 10.74 28.29
N VAL A 128 -20.84 9.89 29.17
CA VAL A 128 -22.25 9.97 29.61
C VAL A 128 -22.59 11.18 30.51
N ASN A 129 -21.58 11.96 30.90
CA ASN A 129 -21.68 13.17 31.73
C ASN A 129 -21.41 14.48 30.96
N ASP A 130 -21.35 14.42 29.63
CA ASP A 130 -21.21 15.58 28.73
C ASP A 130 -22.40 16.58 28.77
N GLY A 131 -23.56 16.14 29.27
CA GLY A 131 -24.84 16.84 29.21
C GLY A 131 -25.70 16.45 28.01
N TRP A 132 -25.27 15.48 27.21
CA TRP A 132 -26.04 14.83 26.14
C TRP A 132 -26.22 13.32 26.38
N CYS A 133 -25.66 12.77 27.47
CA CYS A 133 -25.62 11.34 27.76
C CYS A 133 -24.77 10.55 26.73
N GLY A 134 -23.73 11.20 26.20
CA GLY A 134 -22.84 10.67 25.16
C GLY A 134 -23.45 10.63 23.75
N TYR A 135 -24.63 11.20 23.55
CA TYR A 135 -25.28 11.25 22.24
C TYR A 135 -24.82 12.45 21.40
N VAL A 136 -24.76 12.25 20.08
CA VAL A 136 -24.42 13.27 19.08
C VAL A 136 -25.63 13.54 18.17
N ASP A 137 -25.60 14.67 17.47
CA ASP A 137 -26.62 15.02 16.47
C ASP A 137 -26.62 14.02 15.30
N PRO A 138 -27.72 13.28 15.06
CA PRO A 138 -27.84 12.36 13.93
C PRO A 138 -28.08 13.06 12.57
N GLU A 139 -28.49 14.33 12.52
CA GLU A 139 -28.91 14.98 11.25
C GLU A 139 -27.80 14.96 10.17
N PRO A 140 -26.53 15.31 10.45
CA PRO A 140 -25.47 15.32 9.45
C PRO A 140 -25.20 13.94 8.81
N TYR A 141 -25.52 12.87 9.53
CA TYR A 141 -25.35 11.48 9.09
C TYR A 141 -26.58 10.98 8.34
N LEU A 142 -27.79 11.24 8.83
CA LEU A 142 -29.05 10.82 8.20
C LEU A 142 -29.38 11.63 6.94
N ARG A 143 -29.05 12.92 6.89
CA ARG A 143 -29.27 13.78 5.72
C ARG A 143 -28.55 13.29 4.47
N ARG A 144 -27.42 12.57 4.62
CA ARG A 144 -26.71 11.89 3.53
C ARG A 144 -27.58 10.81 2.87
N LEU A 145 -28.32 10.04 3.67
CA LEU A 145 -29.16 8.90 3.27
C LEU A 145 -30.58 9.30 2.81
N LEU A 146 -31.07 10.48 3.19
CA LEU A 146 -32.45 10.91 2.94
C LEU A 146 -32.62 11.82 1.70
N VAL A 147 -31.54 12.11 0.97
CA VAL A 147 -31.57 12.87 -0.29
C VAL A 147 -31.23 11.94 -1.46
N PRO A 148 -32.22 11.57 -2.31
CA PRO A 148 -31.95 10.77 -3.50
C PRO A 148 -31.02 11.49 -4.49
N ARG A 149 -29.90 10.87 -4.84
CA ARG A 149 -29.10 11.22 -6.02
C ARG A 149 -29.80 10.70 -7.28
N GLY A 150 -29.26 11.08 -8.44
CA GLY A 150 -29.54 10.37 -9.68
C GLY A 150 -28.91 8.97 -9.72
N ALA A 151 -29.02 8.30 -10.87
CA ALA A 151 -28.29 7.08 -11.19
C ALA A 151 -26.82 7.36 -11.56
N ILE A 152 -25.85 6.65 -10.97
CA ILE A 152 -24.40 6.84 -11.28
C ILE A 152 -24.04 6.60 -12.76
N ILE A 153 -24.77 5.71 -13.43
CA ILE A 153 -24.66 5.46 -14.87
C ILE A 153 -25.57 6.43 -15.62
N GLY A 154 -25.00 7.14 -16.60
CA GLY A 154 -25.72 7.98 -17.57
C GLY A 154 -25.18 7.81 -18.99
N PRO A 155 -25.76 8.48 -20.00
CA PRO A 155 -25.28 8.40 -21.38
C PRO A 155 -24.18 9.42 -21.73
N HIS A 156 -23.29 9.02 -22.65
CA HIS A 156 -22.52 9.91 -23.51
C HIS A 156 -23.38 10.24 -24.75
N ILE A 157 -23.98 11.44 -24.78
CA ILE A 157 -24.95 11.87 -25.79
C ILE A 157 -24.24 12.46 -27.01
N VAL A 158 -24.55 11.95 -28.21
CA VAL A 158 -24.02 12.50 -29.47
C VAL A 158 -25.15 12.93 -30.40
N GLY A 159 -25.00 14.08 -31.06
CA GLY A 159 -25.94 14.51 -32.11
C GLY A 159 -27.27 15.06 -31.63
N GLY A 160 -27.30 15.67 -30.43
CA GLY A 160 -28.44 16.44 -29.90
C GLY A 160 -29.21 15.75 -28.76
N VAL A 161 -29.63 16.56 -27.78
CA VAL A 161 -30.26 16.12 -26.52
C VAL A 161 -31.79 16.12 -26.60
N VAL A 162 -32.40 17.04 -27.36
CA VAL A 162 -33.85 17.31 -27.32
C VAL A 162 -34.72 16.05 -27.44
N ARG A 163 -34.38 15.17 -28.40
CA ARG A 163 -35.08 13.90 -28.67
C ARG A 163 -35.02 12.86 -27.53
N HIS A 164 -34.18 13.11 -26.52
CA HIS A 164 -33.91 12.21 -25.39
C HIS A 164 -34.42 12.74 -24.05
N LEU A 165 -34.94 13.97 -23.98
CA LEU A 165 -35.30 14.64 -22.71
C LEU A 165 -36.30 13.83 -21.86
N ASP A 166 -37.30 13.19 -22.45
CA ASP A 166 -38.28 12.38 -21.71
C ASP A 166 -37.76 11.01 -21.25
N LEU A 167 -36.65 10.54 -21.82
CA LEU A 167 -35.89 9.43 -21.24
C LEU A 167 -35.06 9.93 -20.05
N LEU A 168 -34.33 11.03 -20.24
CA LEU A 168 -33.45 11.61 -19.23
C LEU A 168 -34.23 12.04 -17.98
N ARG A 169 -35.43 12.62 -18.15
CA ARG A 169 -36.39 12.92 -17.06
C ARG A 169 -36.75 11.69 -16.22
N ARG A 170 -36.89 10.51 -16.85
CA ARG A 170 -37.16 9.23 -16.17
C ARG A 170 -35.89 8.64 -15.53
N TRP A 171 -34.76 8.72 -16.21
CA TRP A 171 -33.50 8.15 -15.77
C TRP A 171 -32.94 8.92 -14.55
N GLN A 172 -32.91 10.25 -14.63
CA GLN A 172 -32.17 11.14 -13.71
C GLN A 172 -30.71 10.66 -13.54
N PRO A 173 -29.86 10.69 -14.58
CA PRO A 173 -28.46 10.31 -14.45
C PRO A 173 -27.68 11.33 -13.59
N ARG A 174 -26.66 10.89 -12.86
CA ARG A 174 -25.78 11.77 -12.07
C ARG A 174 -24.81 12.54 -12.93
N MET A 175 -24.36 11.95 -14.03
CA MET A 175 -23.51 12.62 -15.01
C MET A 175 -23.99 12.29 -16.41
N VAL A 176 -23.86 13.26 -17.31
CA VAL A 176 -23.99 13.09 -18.75
C VAL A 176 -22.82 13.77 -19.43
N LEU A 177 -22.30 13.16 -20.48
CA LEU A 177 -21.48 13.88 -21.45
C LEU A 177 -22.36 14.30 -22.62
N VAL A 178 -22.22 15.54 -23.08
CA VAL A 178 -22.83 16.02 -24.33
C VAL A 178 -21.71 16.39 -25.27
N LEU A 179 -21.61 15.68 -26.40
CA LEU A 179 -20.69 16.04 -27.47
C LEU A 179 -21.24 17.21 -28.27
N ASP A 180 -20.40 18.22 -28.46
CA ASP A 180 -20.64 19.40 -29.26
C ASP A 180 -21.90 20.21 -28.82
N PRO A 181 -22.05 20.54 -27.53
CA PRO A 181 -23.30 21.01 -26.93
C PRO A 181 -23.84 22.32 -27.54
N ASN A 182 -25.17 22.41 -27.56
CA ASN A 182 -25.94 23.59 -27.94
C ASN A 182 -26.56 24.22 -26.67
N PRO A 183 -26.29 25.49 -26.33
CA PRO A 183 -26.81 26.13 -25.12
C PRO A 183 -28.32 25.97 -24.91
N ASP A 184 -29.11 26.01 -25.98
CA ASP A 184 -30.58 25.89 -25.90
C ASP A 184 -31.03 24.47 -25.53
N GLU A 185 -30.23 23.46 -25.86
CA GLU A 185 -30.48 22.05 -25.50
C GLU A 185 -29.96 21.74 -24.10
N VAL A 186 -28.84 22.33 -23.68
CA VAL A 186 -28.31 22.15 -22.32
C VAL A 186 -29.22 22.80 -21.28
N ARG A 187 -29.87 23.94 -21.58
CA ARG A 187 -30.89 24.51 -20.68
C ARG A 187 -32.06 23.55 -20.46
N GLN A 188 -32.59 22.97 -21.54
CA GLN A 188 -33.66 21.95 -21.45
C GLN A 188 -33.20 20.67 -20.72
N LEU A 189 -31.93 20.30 -20.83
CA LEU A 189 -31.31 19.19 -20.10
C LEU A 189 -31.21 19.48 -18.60
N ARG A 190 -30.80 20.70 -18.22
CA ARG A 190 -30.77 21.15 -16.82
C ARG A 190 -32.17 21.23 -16.22
N GLU A 191 -33.17 21.67 -16.97
CA GLU A 191 -34.59 21.63 -16.56
C GLU A 191 -35.11 20.18 -16.42
N ALA A 192 -34.68 19.28 -17.30
CA ALA A 192 -35.07 17.86 -17.25
C ALA A 192 -34.43 17.10 -16.08
N CYS A 193 -33.18 17.40 -15.75
CA CYS A 193 -32.39 16.70 -14.73
C CYS A 193 -31.56 17.71 -13.89
N PRO A 194 -32.18 18.42 -12.92
CA PRO A 194 -31.51 19.54 -12.23
C PRO A 194 -30.20 19.19 -11.53
N ALA A 195 -30.12 17.98 -10.97
CA ALA A 195 -28.99 17.48 -10.17
C ALA A 195 -27.91 16.73 -10.98
N THR A 196 -27.99 16.72 -12.32
CA THR A 196 -27.00 16.05 -13.19
C THR A 196 -25.77 16.92 -13.41
N ALA A 197 -24.58 16.36 -13.26
CA ALA A 197 -23.33 16.96 -13.74
C ALA A 197 -23.25 16.84 -15.27
N ILE A 198 -23.13 17.97 -15.97
CA ILE A 198 -23.10 18.06 -17.42
C ILE A 198 -21.66 18.33 -17.88
N ILE A 199 -21.05 17.34 -18.54
CA ILE A 199 -19.75 17.48 -19.20
C ILE A 199 -19.97 17.90 -20.65
N GLY A 200 -19.53 19.09 -21.04
CA GLY A 200 -19.59 19.56 -22.43
C GLY A 200 -18.27 19.31 -23.14
N ARG A 201 -18.23 18.38 -24.10
CA ARG A 201 -17.02 18.11 -24.91
C ARG A 201 -17.14 18.80 -26.26
N ILE A 202 -16.21 19.67 -26.61
CA ILE A 202 -16.08 20.17 -27.99
C ILE A 202 -15.38 19.10 -28.84
N PHE A 203 -15.88 18.82 -30.04
CA PHE A 203 -15.21 17.91 -30.96
C PHE A 203 -14.25 18.64 -31.91
N GLU A 204 -12.98 18.25 -31.87
CA GLU A 204 -11.97 18.51 -32.90
C GLU A 204 -11.20 17.20 -33.14
N PRO A 205 -10.64 16.95 -34.34
CA PRO A 205 -9.88 15.72 -34.60
C PRO A 205 -8.64 15.61 -33.72
N ASP A 206 -8.41 14.46 -33.09
CA ASP A 206 -7.38 14.29 -32.06
C ASP A 206 -5.96 14.61 -32.58
N ASN A 207 -5.66 14.30 -33.85
CA ASN A 207 -4.38 14.66 -34.47
C ASN A 207 -4.16 16.19 -34.58
N VAL A 208 -5.24 16.97 -34.81
CA VAL A 208 -5.17 18.44 -34.86
C VAL A 208 -4.94 19.01 -33.47
N ILE A 209 -5.43 18.35 -32.42
CA ILE A 209 -5.15 18.72 -31.02
C ILE A 209 -3.69 18.39 -30.67
N ASP A 210 -3.23 17.16 -30.94
CA ASP A 210 -1.87 16.70 -30.70
C ASP A 210 -0.81 17.57 -31.43
N GLU A 211 -0.98 17.81 -32.73
CA GLU A 211 -0.12 18.69 -33.53
C GLU A 211 -0.04 20.12 -32.94
N ARG A 212 -1.18 20.69 -32.51
CA ARG A 212 -1.23 22.04 -31.94
C ARG A 212 -0.55 22.12 -30.57
N ILE A 213 -0.78 21.17 -29.69
CA ILE A 213 -0.15 21.17 -28.36
C ILE A 213 1.35 20.94 -28.49
N ARG A 214 1.81 20.06 -29.39
CA ARG A 214 3.25 19.90 -29.68
C ARG A 214 3.90 21.17 -30.24
N ALA A 215 3.17 21.93 -31.06
CA ALA A 215 3.68 23.19 -31.64
C ALA A 215 3.77 24.31 -30.59
N ASN A 216 2.70 24.55 -29.82
CA ASN A 216 2.69 25.48 -28.69
C ASN A 216 1.49 25.18 -27.75
N PRO A 217 1.70 24.62 -26.55
CA PRO A 217 0.63 24.30 -25.61
C PRO A 217 -0.25 25.51 -25.22
N LYS A 218 0.31 26.72 -25.16
CA LYS A 218 -0.44 27.93 -24.75
C LYS A 218 -1.31 28.51 -25.87
N GLU A 219 -0.83 28.48 -27.11
CA GLU A 219 -1.66 28.84 -28.27
C GLU A 219 -2.75 27.79 -28.52
N ALA A 220 -2.45 26.50 -28.30
CA ALA A 220 -3.45 25.44 -28.31
C ALA A 220 -4.52 25.67 -27.23
N ALA A 221 -4.13 26.03 -26.01
CA ALA A 221 -5.06 26.34 -24.92
C ALA A 221 -5.94 27.58 -25.22
N ALA A 222 -5.36 28.63 -25.80
CA ALA A 222 -6.11 29.82 -26.24
C ALA A 222 -7.11 29.51 -27.38
N TRP A 223 -6.73 28.64 -28.31
CA TRP A 223 -7.62 28.14 -29.37
C TRP A 223 -8.76 27.27 -28.82
N ALA A 224 -8.46 26.35 -27.89
CA ALA A 224 -9.45 25.52 -27.20
C ALA A 224 -10.43 26.37 -26.38
N HIS A 225 -9.92 27.37 -25.66
CA HIS A 225 -10.72 28.37 -24.96
C HIS A 225 -11.66 29.13 -25.93
N ALA A 226 -11.15 29.67 -27.04
CA ALA A 226 -11.98 30.36 -28.03
C ALA A 226 -13.08 29.47 -28.64
N LYS A 227 -12.81 28.17 -28.81
CA LYS A 227 -13.79 27.17 -29.24
C LYS A 227 -14.88 26.95 -28.17
N ILE A 228 -14.50 26.77 -26.90
CA ILE A 228 -15.46 26.65 -25.78
C ILE A 228 -16.32 27.92 -25.66
N MET A 229 -15.71 29.11 -25.67
CA MET A 229 -16.43 30.39 -25.60
C MET A 229 -17.46 30.56 -26.72
N SER A 230 -17.25 29.95 -27.90
CA SER A 230 -18.21 29.99 -29.02
C SER A 230 -19.50 29.18 -28.80
N ARG A 231 -19.54 28.28 -27.79
CA ARG A 231 -20.71 27.48 -27.40
C ARG A 231 -21.01 27.53 -25.90
N LEU A 232 -20.42 28.48 -25.17
CA LEU A 232 -20.50 28.51 -23.71
C LEU A 232 -21.96 28.60 -23.24
N ALA A 233 -22.31 27.72 -22.31
CA ALA A 233 -23.60 27.63 -21.66
C ALA A 233 -23.34 27.52 -20.15
N PRO A 234 -23.86 28.42 -19.30
CA PRO A 234 -23.66 28.37 -17.85
C PRO A 234 -24.15 27.08 -17.18
N GLU A 235 -24.99 26.31 -17.87
CA GLU A 235 -25.55 25.06 -17.40
C GLU A 235 -24.65 23.84 -17.64
N VAL A 236 -23.53 23.99 -18.36
CA VAL A 236 -22.47 22.98 -18.45
C VAL A 236 -21.50 23.16 -17.28
N ASP A 237 -21.40 22.17 -16.40
CA ASP A 237 -20.57 22.26 -15.20
C ASP A 237 -19.08 22.19 -15.55
N TYR A 238 -18.67 21.31 -16.47
CA TYR A 238 -17.26 21.13 -16.86
C TYR A 238 -17.10 20.97 -18.38
N TRP A 239 -16.09 21.61 -18.95
CA TRP A 239 -15.78 21.56 -20.38
C TRP A 239 -14.58 20.65 -20.68
N GLN A 240 -14.79 19.59 -21.47
CA GLN A 240 -13.72 18.75 -22.01
C GLN A 240 -13.25 19.27 -23.38
N PHE A 241 -11.96 19.12 -23.67
CA PHE A 241 -11.40 19.45 -24.98
C PHE A 241 -10.33 18.44 -25.45
N ALA A 242 -9.37 18.11 -24.59
CA ALA A 242 -8.44 17.02 -24.86
C ALA A 242 -9.14 15.66 -24.75
N ASN A 243 -8.72 14.72 -25.59
CA ASN A 243 -9.25 13.37 -25.70
C ASN A 243 -8.15 12.47 -26.28
N GLU A 244 -7.71 11.46 -25.53
CA GLU A 244 -6.75 10.41 -25.96
C GLU A 244 -5.40 10.89 -26.56
N VAL A 245 -5.07 12.19 -26.44
CA VAL A 245 -3.83 12.83 -26.95
C VAL A 245 -2.73 12.96 -25.90
N LEU A 246 -1.47 12.80 -26.31
CA LEU A 246 -0.25 13.12 -25.51
C LEU A 246 -0.13 12.43 -24.14
N GLN A 247 -0.49 11.15 -24.05
CA GLN A 247 -0.71 10.46 -22.76
C GLN A 247 0.46 9.59 -22.27
N LYS A 248 1.62 9.66 -22.93
CA LYS A 248 2.83 8.87 -22.59
C LYS A 248 3.81 9.69 -21.75
N ALA A 249 4.71 9.00 -21.02
CA ALA A 249 5.78 9.58 -20.19
C ALA A 249 6.50 10.82 -20.77
N ASP A 250 6.77 10.82 -22.08
CA ASP A 250 7.48 11.87 -22.82
C ASP A 250 6.61 13.09 -23.19
N THR A 251 5.29 12.89 -23.25
CA THR A 251 4.31 13.82 -23.84
C THR A 251 3.34 14.40 -22.82
N LEU A 252 3.15 13.73 -21.68
CA LEU A 252 2.38 14.21 -20.53
C LEU A 252 2.77 15.63 -20.06
N PRO A 253 4.05 16.05 -20.04
CA PRO A 253 4.41 17.43 -19.71
C PRO A 253 3.84 18.49 -20.69
N LEU A 254 3.70 18.15 -21.98
CA LEU A 254 3.11 19.05 -22.98
C LEU A 254 1.59 19.14 -22.81
N LEU A 255 0.93 18.01 -22.55
CA LEU A 255 -0.49 17.96 -22.21
C LEU A 255 -0.79 18.75 -20.94
N GLY A 256 0.03 18.57 -19.90
CA GLY A 256 -0.07 19.31 -18.65
C GLY A 256 0.10 20.82 -18.84
N ALA A 257 1.06 21.26 -19.64
CA ALA A 257 1.24 22.68 -19.98
C ALA A 257 0.05 23.29 -20.75
N PHE A 258 -0.62 22.50 -21.59
CA PHE A 258 -1.87 22.90 -22.26
C PHE A 258 -3.03 23.01 -21.27
N GLU A 259 -3.24 21.98 -20.44
CA GLU A 259 -4.36 21.97 -19.49
C GLU A 259 -4.22 23.05 -18.41
N GLN A 260 -3.00 23.29 -17.92
CA GLN A 260 -2.71 24.35 -16.95
C GLN A 260 -3.10 25.75 -17.46
N GLU A 261 -2.79 26.06 -18.72
CA GLU A 261 -3.20 27.34 -19.33
C GLU A 261 -4.69 27.35 -19.68
N ARG A 262 -5.28 26.21 -20.08
CA ARG A 262 -6.73 26.11 -20.36
C ARG A 262 -7.57 26.34 -19.11
N MET A 263 -7.18 25.78 -17.97
CA MET A 263 -7.81 26.04 -16.66
C MET A 263 -7.66 27.50 -16.24
N ARG A 264 -6.45 28.07 -16.36
CA ARG A 264 -6.18 29.49 -16.07
C ARG A 264 -7.05 30.44 -16.93
N LEU A 265 -7.31 30.08 -18.19
CA LEU A 265 -8.23 30.81 -19.07
C LEU A 265 -9.71 30.57 -18.71
N ALA A 266 -10.05 29.38 -18.21
CA ALA A 266 -11.40 29.03 -17.78
C ALA A 266 -11.84 29.81 -16.54
N ASP A 267 -11.01 29.86 -15.50
CA ASP A 267 -11.30 30.63 -14.28
C ASP A 267 -11.40 32.13 -14.55
N ALA A 268 -10.51 32.67 -15.40
CA ALA A 268 -10.57 34.06 -15.84
C ALA A 268 -11.86 34.42 -16.60
N ASN A 269 -12.65 33.43 -17.04
CA ASN A 269 -13.91 33.61 -17.77
C ASN A 269 -15.11 32.89 -17.10
N GLY A 270 -14.96 32.38 -15.88
CA GLY A 270 -16.07 31.84 -15.08
C GLY A 270 -16.63 30.48 -15.52
N TYR A 271 -15.83 29.60 -16.12
CA TYR A 271 -16.22 28.19 -16.37
C TYR A 271 -15.16 27.21 -15.85
N LYS A 272 -15.49 25.91 -15.75
CA LYS A 272 -14.57 24.86 -15.28
C LYS A 272 -14.21 23.85 -16.36
N CYS A 273 -13.06 23.20 -16.21
CA CYS A 273 -12.54 22.21 -17.14
C CYS A 273 -12.75 20.78 -16.65
N ALA A 274 -13.04 19.87 -17.59
CA ALA A 274 -12.73 18.45 -17.49
C ALA A 274 -11.42 18.22 -18.24
N ILE A 275 -10.34 17.81 -17.55
CA ILE A 275 -8.97 17.80 -18.09
C ILE A 275 -8.48 16.40 -18.51
N PHE A 276 -7.47 16.40 -19.38
CA PHE A 276 -6.73 15.28 -19.97
C PHE A 276 -7.53 14.41 -20.96
N GLY A 277 -8.68 13.88 -20.56
CA GLY A 277 -9.42 12.89 -21.36
C GLY A 277 -8.59 11.62 -21.54
N PHE A 278 -8.12 11.05 -20.44
CA PHE A 278 -7.22 9.89 -20.48
C PHE A 278 -7.93 8.63 -21.00
N SER A 279 -7.33 7.99 -21.99
CA SER A 279 -7.81 6.71 -22.53
C SER A 279 -7.70 5.60 -21.50
N VAL A 280 -8.35 4.48 -21.79
CA VAL A 280 -8.42 3.33 -20.90
C VAL A 280 -7.00 2.81 -20.61
N GLY A 281 -6.59 2.86 -19.34
CA GLY A 281 -5.23 2.48 -18.91
C GLY A 281 -4.18 3.59 -18.94
N ASN A 282 -4.53 4.86 -19.19
CA ASN A 282 -3.56 5.96 -19.24
C ASN A 282 -3.74 7.01 -18.10
N PRO A 283 -2.67 7.72 -17.67
CA PRO A 283 -1.25 7.37 -17.80
C PRO A 283 -0.95 5.94 -17.32
N ASP A 284 0.22 5.44 -17.71
CA ASP A 284 0.62 4.10 -17.28
C ASP A 284 1.03 4.05 -15.80
N LEU A 285 1.10 2.84 -15.25
CA LEU A 285 1.51 2.55 -13.88
C LEU A 285 2.69 1.56 -13.88
N PRO A 286 3.94 2.02 -14.15
CA PRO A 286 5.10 1.16 -14.25
C PRO A 286 5.31 0.25 -13.04
N GLU A 287 5.79 -0.98 -13.26
CA GLU A 287 5.83 -2.03 -12.23
C GLU A 287 6.64 -1.61 -10.99
N HIS A 288 7.83 -1.04 -11.20
CA HIS A 288 8.72 -0.56 -10.13
C HIS A 288 8.22 0.73 -9.45
N ASP A 289 7.41 1.54 -10.13
CA ASP A 289 6.95 2.84 -9.63
C ASP A 289 5.63 3.25 -10.30
N ARG A 290 4.52 2.77 -9.72
CA ARG A 290 3.19 2.93 -10.30
C ARG A 290 2.74 4.38 -10.41
N MET A 291 3.30 5.32 -9.66
CA MET A 291 2.89 6.74 -9.72
C MET A 291 3.84 7.62 -10.56
N ALA A 292 4.86 7.06 -11.20
CA ALA A 292 5.87 7.79 -11.95
C ALA A 292 5.28 8.75 -13.01
N ASP A 293 4.41 8.24 -13.88
CA ASP A 293 3.86 9.03 -14.98
C ASP A 293 2.72 9.96 -14.54
N TRP A 294 1.94 9.56 -13.53
CA TRP A 294 0.97 10.45 -12.88
C TRP A 294 1.66 11.65 -12.22
N ARG A 295 2.83 11.48 -11.60
CA ARG A 295 3.61 12.57 -11.01
C ARG A 295 4.02 13.66 -12.00
N ARG A 296 4.13 13.35 -13.29
CA ARG A 296 4.44 14.33 -14.35
C ARG A 296 3.36 15.40 -14.52
N VAL A 297 2.13 15.14 -14.05
CA VAL A 297 0.99 16.06 -14.12
C VAL A 297 0.46 16.48 -12.75
N TYR A 298 1.15 16.13 -11.65
CA TYR A 298 0.73 16.50 -10.29
C TYR A 298 0.45 18.01 -10.09
N PRO A 299 1.28 18.97 -10.55
CA PRO A 299 0.97 20.40 -10.40
C PRO A 299 -0.33 20.83 -11.08
N VAL A 300 -0.71 20.14 -12.15
CA VAL A 300 -1.94 20.39 -12.92
C VAL A 300 -3.15 19.80 -12.21
N ILE A 301 -2.99 18.63 -11.57
CA ILE A 301 -4.01 18.03 -10.72
C ILE A 301 -4.21 18.83 -9.42
N GLU A 302 -3.12 19.36 -8.85
CA GLU A 302 -3.16 20.25 -7.68
C GLU A 302 -3.95 21.53 -8.00
N TYR A 303 -3.65 22.18 -9.12
CA TYR A 303 -4.41 23.34 -9.60
C TYR A 303 -5.88 22.98 -9.83
N ALA A 304 -6.16 21.82 -10.44
CA ALA A 304 -7.52 21.34 -10.65
C ALA A 304 -8.28 21.15 -9.32
N GLU A 305 -7.64 20.64 -8.28
CA GLU A 305 -8.26 20.54 -6.95
C GLU A 305 -8.52 21.91 -6.32
N GLN A 306 -7.50 22.77 -6.29
CA GLN A 306 -7.58 24.10 -5.69
C GLN A 306 -8.63 25.00 -6.38
N HIS A 307 -8.88 24.78 -7.67
CA HIS A 307 -9.79 25.59 -8.49
C HIS A 307 -11.11 24.89 -8.85
N ASP A 308 -11.44 23.73 -8.27
CA ASP A 308 -12.64 22.94 -8.58
C ASP A 308 -12.85 22.64 -10.08
N HIS A 309 -11.80 22.15 -10.72
CA HIS A 309 -11.86 21.46 -12.02
C HIS A 309 -11.88 19.93 -11.80
N CYS A 310 -12.22 19.15 -12.83
CA CYS A 310 -12.28 17.69 -12.74
C CYS A 310 -11.39 16.98 -13.77
N ILE A 311 -10.99 15.75 -13.49
CA ILE A 311 -10.21 14.89 -14.40
C ILE A 311 -11.16 14.02 -15.20
N SER A 312 -11.02 13.98 -16.53
CA SER A 312 -11.77 13.09 -17.42
C SER A 312 -10.96 11.85 -17.81
N VAL A 313 -11.56 10.66 -17.68
CA VAL A 313 -10.95 9.35 -17.99
C VAL A 313 -11.95 8.42 -18.69
N HIS A 314 -11.44 7.45 -19.45
CA HIS A 314 -12.23 6.42 -20.15
C HIS A 314 -12.07 5.06 -19.48
N GLN A 315 -13.11 4.22 -19.50
CA GLN A 315 -13.14 2.90 -18.85
C GLN A 315 -13.92 1.88 -19.72
N TYR A 316 -13.24 1.03 -20.49
CA TYR A 316 -13.87 0.01 -21.34
C TYR A 316 -13.39 -1.41 -21.01
N GLY A 317 -14.32 -2.37 -21.03
CA GLY A 317 -14.04 -3.81 -20.91
C GLY A 317 -14.42 -4.61 -22.17
N MET A 318 -14.00 -5.88 -22.23
CA MET A 318 -14.32 -6.83 -23.32
C MET A 318 -14.15 -8.28 -22.80
N PRO A 319 -15.01 -9.25 -23.19
CA PRO A 319 -16.23 -9.15 -23.98
C PRO A 319 -17.46 -8.70 -23.17
N ASP A 320 -17.28 -8.56 -21.85
CA ASP A 320 -18.20 -7.92 -20.93
C ASP A 320 -17.46 -6.88 -20.07
N ILE A 321 -18.19 -6.16 -19.22
CA ILE A 321 -17.67 -5.09 -18.34
C ILE A 321 -16.68 -5.60 -17.25
N TRP A 322 -16.49 -6.91 -17.11
CA TRP A 322 -15.62 -7.54 -16.10
C TRP A 322 -14.44 -8.32 -16.70
N GLY A 323 -14.30 -8.36 -18.04
CA GLY A 323 -13.27 -9.17 -18.69
C GLY A 323 -13.65 -10.64 -18.88
N PRO A 324 -12.95 -11.40 -19.75
CA PRO A 324 -13.37 -12.73 -20.21
C PRO A 324 -13.52 -13.78 -19.10
N ASP A 325 -12.80 -13.60 -17.98
CA ASP A 325 -12.79 -14.53 -16.85
C ASP A 325 -13.67 -14.07 -15.67
N ASN A 326 -14.39 -12.94 -15.79
CA ASN A 326 -15.24 -12.34 -14.74
C ASN A 326 -14.49 -11.94 -13.43
N ASN A 327 -13.16 -12.08 -13.42
CA ASN A 327 -12.25 -11.48 -12.45
C ASN A 327 -12.20 -9.97 -12.69
N PHE A 328 -12.64 -9.16 -11.71
CA PHE A 328 -12.77 -7.69 -11.75
C PHE A 328 -11.94 -7.01 -12.84
N ASP A 329 -12.60 -6.41 -13.84
CA ASP A 329 -11.91 -5.74 -14.96
C ASP A 329 -10.83 -4.80 -14.41
N TRP A 330 -9.61 -5.10 -14.84
CA TRP A 330 -8.40 -4.49 -14.35
C TRP A 330 -8.43 -2.98 -14.54
N TYR A 331 -9.16 -2.44 -15.51
CA TYR A 331 -9.27 -0.99 -15.70
C TYR A 331 -10.09 -0.29 -14.61
N LEU A 332 -11.33 -0.74 -14.35
CA LEU A 332 -12.15 -0.23 -13.24
C LEU A 332 -11.39 -0.37 -11.93
N TYR A 333 -10.84 -1.56 -11.68
CA TYR A 333 -10.04 -1.84 -10.50
C TYR A 333 -8.77 -0.97 -10.42
N ARG A 334 -8.12 -0.64 -11.54
CA ARG A 334 -6.92 0.22 -11.62
C ARG A 334 -7.23 1.68 -11.36
N LEU A 335 -8.29 2.23 -11.96
CA LEU A 335 -8.74 3.59 -11.64
C LEU A 335 -9.03 3.69 -10.14
N GLU A 336 -9.77 2.74 -9.59
CA GLU A 336 -10.24 2.77 -8.21
C GLU A 336 -9.14 2.48 -7.18
N HIS A 337 -8.47 1.32 -7.28
CA HIS A 337 -7.50 0.86 -6.29
C HIS A 337 -6.07 1.35 -6.54
N GLN A 338 -5.71 1.69 -7.78
CA GLN A 338 -4.34 2.05 -8.15
C GLN A 338 -4.16 3.55 -8.43
N VAL A 339 -5.16 4.26 -8.95
CA VAL A 339 -5.10 5.72 -9.17
C VAL A 339 -5.75 6.48 -8.00
N LEU A 340 -7.06 6.35 -7.81
CA LEU A 340 -7.81 7.17 -6.83
C LEU A 340 -7.23 7.06 -5.42
N ARG A 341 -7.00 5.83 -4.92
CA ARG A 341 -6.43 5.63 -3.58
C ARG A 341 -5.02 6.23 -3.42
N ARG A 342 -4.17 6.15 -4.44
CA ARG A 342 -2.74 6.55 -4.39
C ARG A 342 -2.47 8.03 -4.71
N LEU A 343 -3.37 8.73 -5.40
CA LEU A 343 -3.22 10.17 -5.60
C LEU A 343 -3.30 10.92 -4.24
N PRO A 344 -2.42 11.92 -3.98
CA PRO A 344 -2.48 12.72 -2.76
C PRO A 344 -3.67 13.70 -2.77
N PHE A 345 -4.06 14.17 -3.95
CA PHE A 345 -5.19 15.08 -4.17
C PHE A 345 -6.51 14.34 -3.96
N LYS A 346 -7.07 14.39 -2.75
CA LYS A 346 -8.28 13.63 -2.37
C LYS A 346 -9.59 14.29 -2.79
N ARG A 347 -9.64 15.62 -2.92
CA ARG A 347 -10.86 16.39 -3.23
C ARG A 347 -11.07 16.54 -4.75
N VAL A 348 -10.03 16.33 -5.57
CA VAL A 348 -10.15 16.43 -7.03
C VAL A 348 -11.15 15.40 -7.56
N LYS A 349 -12.13 15.89 -8.33
CA LYS A 349 -13.26 15.13 -8.86
C LYS A 349 -12.86 14.43 -10.17
N PHE A 350 -13.45 13.27 -10.43
CA PHE A 350 -13.28 12.49 -11.65
C PHE A 350 -14.59 12.37 -12.43
N ALA A 351 -14.51 12.43 -13.74
CA ALA A 351 -15.59 12.15 -14.69
C ALA A 351 -15.17 10.95 -15.54
N VAL A 352 -15.91 9.84 -15.48
CA VAL A 352 -15.69 8.73 -16.42
C VAL A 352 -16.48 9.05 -17.69
N THR A 353 -15.84 9.75 -18.62
CA THR A 353 -16.45 10.41 -19.79
C THR A 353 -16.81 9.45 -20.91
N GLU A 354 -16.22 8.26 -20.90
CA GLU A 354 -16.58 7.13 -21.76
C GLU A 354 -16.52 5.83 -20.94
N TYR A 355 -17.58 5.03 -21.01
CA TYR A 355 -17.75 3.78 -20.25
C TYR A 355 -18.49 2.72 -21.08
N GLY A 356 -18.19 1.43 -20.89
CA GLY A 356 -18.95 0.33 -21.50
C GLY A 356 -18.10 -0.83 -22.02
N ILE A 357 -18.52 -1.42 -23.15
CA ILE A 357 -17.78 -2.47 -23.87
C ILE A 357 -17.20 -1.92 -25.17
N ASP A 358 -15.89 -2.09 -25.37
CA ASP A 358 -15.17 -1.79 -26.61
C ASP A 358 -14.19 -2.93 -26.98
N GLY A 359 -14.32 -3.44 -28.20
CA GLY A 359 -13.49 -4.48 -28.79
C GLY A 359 -12.15 -4.02 -29.37
N LEU A 360 -11.76 -2.74 -29.23
CA LEU A 360 -10.49 -2.26 -29.79
C LEU A 360 -9.23 -2.92 -29.20
N ILE A 361 -9.37 -3.64 -28.09
CA ILE A 361 -8.30 -4.42 -27.44
C ILE A 361 -8.11 -5.76 -28.17
N GLN A 362 -6.88 -6.01 -28.65
CA GLN A 362 -6.45 -7.23 -29.35
C GLN A 362 -7.09 -7.55 -30.73
N GLY A 363 -7.96 -6.68 -31.28
CA GLY A 363 -8.04 -6.47 -32.74
C GLY A 363 -9.38 -6.68 -33.44
N ASP A 364 -10.38 -7.30 -32.81
CA ASP A 364 -11.72 -7.50 -33.38
C ASP A 364 -12.65 -6.33 -33.02
N ARG A 365 -12.80 -5.35 -33.93
CA ARG A 365 -13.53 -4.10 -33.66
C ARG A 365 -15.05 -4.29 -33.52
N GLY A 366 -15.61 -3.96 -32.37
CA GLY A 366 -17.05 -3.92 -32.12
C GLY A 366 -17.41 -3.26 -30.79
N GLY A 367 -18.63 -2.74 -30.68
CA GLY A 367 -19.22 -2.34 -29.40
C GLY A 367 -20.02 -3.48 -28.77
N TRP A 368 -20.72 -3.18 -27.67
CA TRP A 368 -21.51 -4.16 -26.90
C TRP A 368 -22.43 -5.06 -27.76
N GLN A 369 -23.01 -4.55 -28.85
CA GLN A 369 -23.90 -5.30 -29.74
C GLN A 369 -23.21 -6.47 -30.47
N THR A 370 -21.88 -6.45 -30.58
CA THR A 370 -21.09 -7.55 -31.16
C THR A 370 -20.96 -8.73 -30.20
N TYR A 371 -20.95 -8.49 -28.88
CA TYR A 371 -20.60 -9.49 -27.87
C TYR A 371 -21.78 -9.96 -27.02
N THR A 372 -22.85 -9.15 -26.88
CA THR A 372 -23.92 -9.48 -25.93
C THR A 372 -25.29 -8.89 -26.27
N SER A 373 -26.33 -9.39 -25.61
CA SER A 373 -27.72 -8.94 -25.80
C SER A 373 -28.03 -7.68 -24.98
N ALA A 374 -29.05 -6.91 -25.38
CA ALA A 374 -29.46 -5.69 -24.68
C ALA A 374 -29.73 -5.93 -23.18
N ASP A 375 -30.51 -6.96 -22.84
CA ASP A 375 -30.83 -7.30 -21.46
C ASP A 375 -29.58 -7.66 -20.65
N ASN A 376 -28.62 -8.38 -21.26
CA ASN A 376 -27.38 -8.75 -20.57
C ASN A 376 -26.45 -7.56 -20.39
N TYR A 377 -26.33 -6.67 -21.39
CA TYR A 377 -25.54 -5.45 -21.27
C TYR A 377 -26.11 -4.50 -20.20
N VAL A 378 -27.45 -4.38 -20.14
CA VAL A 378 -28.13 -3.68 -19.03
C VAL A 378 -27.77 -4.33 -17.68
N ASN A 379 -27.85 -5.66 -17.55
CA ASN A 379 -27.51 -6.34 -16.30
C ASN A 379 -26.06 -6.09 -15.87
N GLN A 380 -25.12 -6.08 -16.82
CA GLN A 380 -23.72 -5.74 -16.56
C GLN A 380 -23.53 -4.28 -16.13
N LEU A 381 -24.14 -3.33 -16.85
CA LEU A 381 -24.09 -1.90 -16.54
C LEU A 381 -24.70 -1.60 -15.16
N LEU A 382 -25.76 -2.31 -14.77
CA LEU A 382 -26.37 -2.20 -13.45
C LEU A 382 -25.47 -2.77 -12.34
N LYS A 383 -24.84 -3.94 -12.57
CA LYS A 383 -23.84 -4.53 -11.66
C LYS A 383 -22.62 -3.60 -11.50
N GLY A 384 -22.11 -3.05 -12.61
CA GLY A 384 -21.00 -2.09 -12.62
C GLY A 384 -21.34 -0.78 -11.94
N GLY A 385 -22.55 -0.24 -12.18
CA GLY A 385 -23.05 0.95 -11.48
C GLY A 385 -23.16 0.75 -9.97
N ALA A 386 -23.72 -0.38 -9.52
CA ALA A 386 -23.81 -0.69 -8.09
C ALA A 386 -22.42 -0.80 -7.43
N TYR A 387 -21.43 -1.36 -8.14
CA TYR A 387 -20.03 -1.40 -7.70
C TYR A 387 -19.38 -0.01 -7.68
N ALA A 388 -19.70 0.85 -8.65
CA ALA A 388 -19.13 2.19 -8.82
C ALA A 388 -19.66 3.25 -7.83
N GLU A 389 -20.86 3.08 -7.26
CA GLU A 389 -21.38 4.03 -6.23
C GLU A 389 -20.43 4.15 -5.03
N ARG A 390 -19.58 3.15 -4.71
CA ARG A 390 -18.63 3.22 -3.58
C ARG A 390 -17.47 4.22 -3.75
N PHE A 391 -17.34 4.87 -4.91
CA PHE A 391 -16.43 6.03 -5.11
C PHE A 391 -17.18 7.31 -5.50
N SER A 392 -18.50 7.31 -5.30
CA SER A 392 -19.40 8.38 -5.69
C SER A 392 -19.18 9.75 -5.05
N GLY A 393 -18.40 9.83 -3.95
CA GLY A 393 -17.97 11.10 -3.38
C GLY A 393 -16.95 11.84 -4.26
N ARG A 394 -16.21 11.09 -5.09
CA ARG A 394 -15.11 11.61 -5.92
C ARG A 394 -15.29 11.38 -7.42
N VAL A 395 -16.08 10.39 -7.83
CA VAL A 395 -16.50 10.20 -9.23
C VAL A 395 -17.91 10.78 -9.43
N LEU A 396 -18.03 11.72 -10.36
CA LEU A 396 -19.30 12.41 -10.69
C LEU A 396 -20.34 11.42 -11.24
N GLY A 397 -19.92 10.58 -12.18
CA GLY A 397 -20.69 9.51 -12.80
C GLY A 397 -19.93 8.87 -13.97
N TYR A 398 -20.59 7.93 -14.63
CA TYR A 398 -20.02 7.10 -15.71
C TYR A 398 -20.91 7.22 -16.94
N ALA A 399 -20.37 7.82 -18.01
CA ALA A 399 -21.08 8.14 -19.24
C ALA A 399 -20.91 7.01 -20.29
N VAL A 400 -21.94 6.19 -20.46
CA VAL A 400 -21.91 5.04 -21.37
C VAL A 400 -21.77 5.49 -22.81
N PHE A 401 -20.73 5.02 -23.50
CA PHE A 401 -20.51 5.26 -24.91
C PHE A 401 -21.28 4.21 -25.74
N THR A 402 -22.17 4.57 -26.66
CA THR A 402 -22.62 5.93 -27.04
C THR A 402 -24.15 6.00 -27.08
N PHE A 403 -24.74 7.19 -27.20
CA PHE A 403 -26.19 7.36 -27.19
C PHE A 403 -26.68 8.31 -28.28
N GLY A 404 -27.41 7.75 -29.26
CA GLY A 404 -28.02 8.47 -30.37
C GLY A 404 -27.09 8.73 -31.56
N HIS A 405 -26.21 7.79 -31.88
CA HIS A 405 -25.19 7.90 -32.91
C HIS A 405 -25.37 6.85 -34.04
N ASN A 406 -25.23 7.28 -35.29
CA ASN A 406 -25.32 6.42 -36.48
C ASN A 406 -23.91 6.04 -36.98
N PRO A 407 -23.71 5.22 -38.04
CA PRO A 407 -22.37 4.73 -38.44
C PRO A 407 -21.28 5.82 -38.50
N PRO A 408 -20.09 5.59 -37.91
CA PRO A 408 -19.51 4.27 -37.63
C PRO A 408 -19.90 3.61 -36.29
N TRP A 409 -20.18 4.35 -35.21
CA TRP A 409 -20.32 3.77 -33.85
C TRP A 409 -21.66 3.05 -33.58
N GLY A 410 -22.34 2.55 -34.61
CA GLY A 410 -23.68 1.97 -34.50
C GLY A 410 -23.77 0.72 -33.61
N SER A 411 -22.69 -0.07 -33.49
CA SER A 411 -22.61 -1.24 -32.59
C SER A 411 -22.35 -0.89 -31.11
N TYR A 412 -22.13 0.39 -30.81
CA TYR A 412 -21.93 0.93 -29.46
C TYR A 412 -23.18 1.70 -28.97
N ASP A 413 -24.11 2.08 -29.86
CA ASP A 413 -25.28 2.88 -29.45
C ASP A 413 -26.20 2.09 -28.50
N ILE A 414 -26.57 2.70 -27.38
CA ILE A 414 -27.50 2.15 -26.38
C ILE A 414 -28.96 2.57 -26.61
N ALA A 415 -29.24 3.36 -27.66
CA ALA A 415 -30.57 3.87 -27.95
C ALA A 415 -31.65 2.77 -28.08
N GLY A 416 -32.86 3.07 -27.62
CA GLY A 416 -33.93 2.09 -27.50
C GLY A 416 -33.78 1.23 -26.25
N ALA A 417 -33.83 -0.10 -26.42
CA ALA A 417 -34.09 -1.04 -25.32
C ALA A 417 -33.09 -1.00 -24.16
N VAL A 418 -31.80 -0.71 -24.40
CA VAL A 418 -30.79 -0.60 -23.33
C VAL A 418 -31.05 0.68 -22.53
N ALA A 419 -31.13 1.83 -23.19
CA ALA A 419 -31.35 3.12 -22.53
C ALA A 419 -32.70 3.20 -21.80
N ASP A 420 -33.79 2.67 -22.37
CA ASP A 420 -35.10 2.58 -21.70
C ASP A 420 -35.08 1.70 -20.45
N GLN A 421 -34.34 0.58 -20.49
CA GLN A 421 -34.17 -0.28 -19.32
C GLN A 421 -33.28 0.35 -18.26
N LEU A 422 -32.16 1.00 -18.61
CA LEU A 422 -31.33 1.74 -17.65
C LEU A 422 -32.17 2.83 -16.96
N ALA A 423 -32.91 3.63 -17.72
CA ALA A 423 -33.79 4.66 -17.19
C ALA A 423 -34.91 4.13 -16.25
N ALA A 424 -35.27 2.84 -16.36
CA ALA A 424 -36.28 2.20 -15.53
C ALA A 424 -35.69 1.34 -14.38
N ARG A 425 -34.42 0.92 -14.46
CA ARG A 425 -33.81 -0.08 -13.59
C ARG A 425 -32.56 0.40 -12.84
N SER A 426 -31.95 1.52 -13.23
CA SER A 426 -30.77 2.04 -12.54
C SER A 426 -31.09 2.43 -11.09
N PRO A 427 -30.32 1.94 -10.11
CA PRO A 427 -30.46 2.40 -8.73
C PRO A 427 -30.15 3.88 -8.65
N ARG A 428 -30.82 4.56 -7.71
CA ARG A 428 -30.60 5.97 -7.39
C ARG A 428 -30.00 6.04 -5.99
N GLY A 429 -28.70 6.30 -5.92
CA GLY A 429 -27.95 6.32 -4.67
C GLY A 429 -28.30 7.52 -3.77
N THR A 430 -27.49 7.72 -2.72
CA THR A 430 -27.59 8.85 -1.78
C THR A 430 -26.20 9.45 -1.55
N TRP A 431 -26.03 10.52 -0.77
CA TRP A 431 -24.75 11.26 -0.69
C TRP A 431 -23.71 10.63 0.25
N GLU A 432 -23.08 9.57 -0.23
CA GLU A 432 -21.73 9.20 0.20
C GLU A 432 -20.71 10.25 -0.30
N GLU A 433 -20.11 10.98 0.64
CA GLU A 433 -18.65 11.05 0.68
C GLU A 433 -18.16 9.80 1.39
N VAL A 434 -17.44 8.93 0.68
CA VAL A 434 -16.54 7.96 1.31
C VAL A 434 -15.28 8.72 1.67
N ASP A 435 -14.91 8.71 2.95
CA ASP A 435 -13.66 9.31 3.38
C ASP A 435 -12.48 8.49 2.83
N THR A 436 -11.76 9.06 1.87
CA THR A 436 -10.64 8.37 1.20
C THR A 436 -9.39 8.23 2.08
N ASN A 437 -9.42 8.74 3.31
CA ASN A 437 -8.37 8.56 4.31
C ASN A 437 -8.73 7.48 5.35
N VAL A 438 -10.00 7.04 5.41
CA VAL A 438 -10.44 5.97 6.32
C VAL A 438 -10.24 4.60 5.67
N ASN A 439 -9.52 3.72 6.38
CA ASN A 439 -9.50 2.29 6.07
C ASN A 439 -10.84 1.66 6.48
N ASP A 440 -11.83 1.69 5.58
CA ASP A 440 -13.07 0.92 5.74
C ASP A 440 -12.76 -0.59 5.68
N PHE A 441 -12.48 -1.18 6.85
CA PHE A 441 -12.97 -2.49 7.30
C PHE A 441 -12.79 -2.64 8.83
N ALA A 442 -13.78 -2.15 9.58
CA ALA A 442 -14.19 -2.68 10.88
C ALA A 442 -15.69 -2.99 10.74
N HIS A 443 -16.20 -4.17 11.07
CA HIS A 443 -16.23 -4.90 12.35
C HIS A 443 -15.09 -5.90 12.61
N ASP A 444 -14.76 -6.32 13.84
CA ASP A 444 -14.98 -5.72 15.18
C ASP A 444 -14.05 -6.42 16.22
N SER A 445 -13.86 -5.80 17.39
CA SER A 445 -13.37 -6.34 18.70
C SER A 445 -12.16 -5.64 19.37
N ASP A 446 -12.48 -4.69 20.27
CA ASP A 446 -12.29 -4.74 21.74
C ASP A 446 -11.14 -5.59 22.36
N ILE A 447 -10.44 -5.21 23.45
CA ILE A 447 -10.35 -4.01 24.34
C ILE A 447 -9.01 -4.14 25.11
N THR A 448 -8.25 -3.07 25.39
CA THR A 448 -7.74 -2.72 26.75
C THR A 448 -6.95 -1.40 26.81
N GLU A 449 -7.29 -0.59 27.82
CA GLU A 449 -6.66 0.65 28.29
C GLU A 449 -5.51 0.36 29.31
N PRO A 450 -4.80 1.33 29.98
CA PRO A 450 -5.16 2.75 30.24
C PRO A 450 -4.03 3.83 30.15
N GLY A 451 -4.40 5.12 30.25
CA GLY A 451 -3.48 6.14 30.82
C GLY A 451 -3.65 7.63 30.46
N SER A 452 -4.52 8.36 31.20
CA SER A 452 -4.36 9.75 31.73
C SER A 452 -3.75 10.92 30.89
N SER A 453 -4.18 12.19 31.02
CA SER A 453 -5.36 12.83 31.65
C SER A 453 -5.39 14.36 31.43
N GLU A 454 -6.55 14.88 31.00
CA GLU A 454 -7.04 16.28 31.06
C GLU A 454 -6.31 17.43 30.29
N PRO A 455 -7.07 18.36 29.64
CA PRO A 455 -6.55 19.55 28.94
C PRO A 455 -6.91 20.89 29.63
N ALA A 456 -6.41 22.01 29.09
CA ALA A 456 -6.94 23.36 29.36
C ALA A 456 -6.92 24.25 28.10
N ASN A 457 -8.04 24.92 27.80
CA ASN A 457 -8.24 25.75 26.60
C ASN A 457 -8.13 27.28 26.92
N PRO A 458 -7.95 28.16 25.92
CA PRO A 458 -7.52 29.54 26.14
C PRO A 458 -8.66 30.50 26.55
N VAL A 459 -8.28 31.66 27.10
CA VAL A 459 -9.18 32.79 27.38
C VAL A 459 -8.53 34.11 26.95
N THR A 460 -9.23 34.87 26.11
CA THR A 460 -8.92 36.29 25.78
C THR A 460 -9.96 37.19 26.45
N PRO A 461 -9.59 38.39 26.94
CA PRO A 461 -10.41 39.56 26.55
C PRO A 461 -9.69 40.93 26.48
N THR A 462 -9.98 41.67 25.41
CA THR A 462 -10.19 43.15 25.29
C THR A 462 -9.17 44.20 25.80
N GLU A 463 -8.82 45.10 24.89
CA GLU A 463 -8.30 46.49 25.09
C GLU A 463 -9.39 47.48 25.59
N PRO A 464 -9.12 48.74 26.08
CA PRO A 464 -8.31 49.76 25.38
C PRO A 464 -7.47 50.78 26.23
N THR A 465 -6.87 51.73 25.51
CA THR A 465 -5.91 52.84 25.82
C THR A 465 -6.52 54.13 26.47
N PRO A 466 -5.78 55.25 26.73
CA PRO A 466 -4.32 55.50 26.91
C PRO A 466 -3.94 56.41 28.13
N ALA A 467 -2.64 56.62 28.41
CA ALA A 467 -2.10 57.74 29.22
C ALA A 467 -0.62 58.09 28.87
N GLU A 468 -0.18 59.33 29.18
CA GLU A 468 1.12 59.96 28.87
C GLU A 468 1.53 60.96 30.01
N PRO A 469 2.77 61.49 30.11
CA PRO A 469 4.11 60.87 30.01
C PRO A 469 5.06 61.34 31.18
N GLU A 470 6.39 61.23 30.98
CA GLU A 470 7.55 61.66 31.83
C GLU A 470 8.25 60.59 32.71
N PRO A 471 9.59 60.69 32.93
CA PRO A 471 10.64 61.07 31.97
C PRO A 471 11.85 60.08 31.97
N GLN A 472 12.65 60.09 30.90
CA GLN A 472 13.83 59.21 30.77
C GLN A 472 15.01 59.58 31.70
N PRO A 473 15.70 58.59 32.29
CA PRO A 473 17.13 58.62 32.52
C PRO A 473 17.87 57.94 31.34
N THR A 474 18.75 58.69 30.69
CA THR A 474 19.63 58.30 29.56
C THR A 474 20.03 56.82 29.49
N GLU A 475 19.65 56.14 28.41
CA GLU A 475 20.29 54.89 27.99
C GLU A 475 21.72 55.15 27.47
N PRO A 476 22.66 54.21 27.65
CA PRO A 476 23.90 54.17 26.87
C PRO A 476 23.61 53.81 25.40
N GLU A 477 24.64 53.86 24.54
CA GLU A 477 24.52 53.47 23.12
C GLU A 477 23.93 52.05 22.97
N PRO A 478 23.15 51.79 21.91
CA PRO A 478 22.48 50.51 21.72
C PRO A 478 23.49 49.39 21.44
N THR A 479 23.90 48.69 22.49
CA THR A 479 24.24 47.27 22.37
C THR A 479 23.08 46.60 21.65
N GLN A 480 23.35 45.92 20.54
CA GLN A 480 22.33 45.13 19.83
C GLN A 480 21.58 44.28 20.86
N PRO A 481 20.24 44.23 20.83
CA PRO A 481 19.53 43.25 21.63
C PRO A 481 20.07 41.89 21.22
N ALA A 482 20.60 41.14 22.19
CA ALA A 482 21.12 39.80 21.94
C ALA A 482 20.01 39.01 21.25
N ALA A 483 20.33 38.41 20.09
CA ALA A 483 19.34 37.69 19.31
C ALA A 483 18.67 36.65 20.22
N PRO A 484 17.33 36.53 20.20
CA PRO A 484 16.64 35.58 21.05
C PRO A 484 17.21 34.18 20.78
N PRO A 485 17.37 33.33 21.82
CA PRO A 485 17.81 31.96 21.61
C PRO A 485 16.86 31.29 20.61
N ILE A 486 17.43 30.59 19.63
CA ILE A 486 16.67 30.03 18.50
C ILE A 486 15.54 29.14 19.04
N GLU A 487 14.30 29.54 18.76
CA GLU A 487 13.11 28.86 19.23
C GLU A 487 13.02 27.47 18.60
N ARG A 488 13.35 26.44 19.37
CA ARG A 488 13.26 25.05 18.93
C ARG A 488 11.80 24.62 18.87
N ARG A 489 11.39 24.04 17.75
CA ARG A 489 10.04 23.51 17.56
C ARG A 489 10.11 22.04 17.17
N THR A 490 9.68 21.17 18.07
CA THR A 490 9.52 19.73 17.81
C THR A 490 8.05 19.40 17.62
N THR A 491 7.75 18.38 16.82
CA THR A 491 6.43 17.73 16.83
C THR A 491 6.16 17.07 18.19
N GLU A 492 4.91 16.97 18.60
CA GLU A 492 4.52 16.32 19.87
C GLU A 492 4.91 14.83 19.91
N TRP A 493 5.05 14.21 18.75
CA TRP A 493 5.48 12.83 18.58
C TRP A 493 7.01 12.62 18.76
N PHE A 494 7.79 13.68 19.01
CA PHE A 494 9.26 13.59 19.09
C PHE A 494 9.74 12.65 20.21
N ASP A 495 9.24 12.87 21.43
CA ASP A 495 9.56 12.02 22.59
C ASP A 495 8.89 10.64 22.50
N HIS A 496 7.69 10.57 21.89
CA HIS A 496 6.95 9.32 21.65
C HIS A 496 7.75 8.34 20.77
N TYR A 497 8.49 8.87 19.78
CA TYR A 497 9.39 8.10 18.93
C TYR A 497 10.83 7.96 19.50
N ASN A 498 11.03 8.18 20.81
CA ASN A 498 12.32 8.05 21.50
C ASN A 498 13.48 8.84 20.86
N MET A 499 13.19 9.86 20.03
CA MET A 499 14.20 10.65 19.34
C MET A 499 14.97 11.54 20.32
N GLN A 500 16.23 11.83 20.01
CA GLN A 500 17.11 12.59 20.91
C GLN A 500 17.94 13.62 20.15
N ILE A 501 18.26 14.71 20.85
CA ILE A 501 19.20 15.74 20.42
C ILE A 501 20.41 15.65 21.35
N ALA A 502 21.55 15.21 20.82
CA ALA A 502 22.80 15.18 21.56
C ALA A 502 23.55 16.49 21.34
N THR A 503 23.78 17.23 22.44
CA THR A 503 24.40 18.56 22.44
C THR A 503 25.92 18.50 22.36
N LEU A 504 26.57 19.64 22.09
CA LEU A 504 28.03 19.74 21.96
C LEU A 504 28.77 19.26 23.21
N ALA A 505 28.20 19.42 24.40
CA ALA A 505 28.77 18.93 25.66
C ALA A 505 28.63 17.41 25.87
N GLN A 506 27.80 16.74 25.07
CA GLN A 506 27.62 15.28 25.07
C GLN A 506 28.39 14.62 23.92
N ARG A 507 28.80 15.38 22.89
CA ARG A 507 29.54 14.88 21.73
C ARG A 507 30.89 14.27 22.14
N PRO A 508 31.13 12.96 21.89
CA PRO A 508 32.32 12.27 22.37
C PRO A 508 33.58 12.65 21.56
N ASP A 509 33.41 13.23 20.37
CA ASP A 509 34.49 13.82 19.57
C ASP A 509 34.94 15.20 20.06
N ASN A 510 34.19 15.83 20.98
CA ASN A 510 34.43 17.16 21.55
C ASN A 510 35.05 18.16 20.54
N PRO A 511 34.35 18.44 19.42
CA PRO A 511 34.96 19.02 18.24
C PRO A 511 35.31 20.50 18.46
N ASP A 512 36.60 20.77 18.67
CA ASP A 512 37.20 22.10 18.81
C ASP A 512 37.30 22.80 17.42
N ALA A 513 36.15 22.90 16.75
CA ALA A 513 36.00 23.46 15.42
C ALA A 513 36.13 24.98 15.49
N GLY A 514 37.35 25.47 15.35
CA GLY A 514 37.76 26.89 15.43
C GLY A 514 37.24 27.78 14.29
N GLY A 515 35.93 27.82 14.10
CA GLY A 515 35.21 28.76 13.25
C GLY A 515 34.01 29.34 13.99
N ASP A 516 33.63 30.57 13.62
CA ASP A 516 32.67 31.42 14.35
C ASP A 516 31.20 30.99 14.22
N THR A 517 30.92 29.90 13.49
CA THR A 517 29.56 29.42 13.20
C THR A 517 29.41 27.95 13.59
N VAL A 518 28.31 27.64 14.26
CA VAL A 518 27.88 26.28 14.61
C VAL A 518 26.46 26.04 14.12
N TYR A 519 26.10 24.80 13.79
CA TYR A 519 24.71 24.46 13.42
C TYR A 519 23.95 23.84 14.61
N VAL A 520 22.82 24.45 14.99
CA VAL A 520 21.92 23.97 16.06
C VAL A 520 20.63 23.42 15.46
N LEU A 521 19.98 22.46 16.12
CA LEU A 521 18.76 21.84 15.62
C LEU A 521 17.55 22.71 16.00
N ARG A 522 16.94 23.33 14.98
CA ARG A 522 15.85 24.30 15.11
C ARG A 522 14.49 23.59 15.09
N ASP A 523 14.18 22.91 13.99
CA ASP A 523 12.87 22.30 13.79
C ASP A 523 13.01 20.79 13.58
N VAL A 524 12.13 20.00 14.23
CA VAL A 524 11.97 18.58 13.95
C VAL A 524 10.48 18.25 13.83
N PHE A 525 10.07 17.66 12.71
CA PHE A 525 8.68 17.29 12.48
C PHE A 525 8.57 15.99 11.68
N THR A 526 7.35 15.50 11.50
CA THR A 526 7.05 14.22 10.87
C THR A 526 5.90 14.35 9.88
N THR A 527 5.76 13.38 8.97
CA THR A 527 4.56 13.19 8.15
C THR A 527 4.15 11.72 8.19
N TYR A 528 2.85 11.46 8.36
CA TYR A 528 2.28 10.11 8.30
C TYR A 528 1.71 9.84 6.90
N LEU A 529 2.02 8.69 6.29
CA LEU A 529 1.66 8.33 4.89
C LEU A 529 1.99 9.42 3.87
N GLY A 530 3.15 10.09 4.04
CA GLY A 530 3.58 11.21 3.20
C GLY A 530 2.64 12.44 3.25
N SER A 531 1.69 12.47 4.20
CA SER A 531 0.68 13.53 4.27
C SER A 531 1.25 14.82 4.83
N TRP A 532 1.06 15.90 4.06
CA TRP A 532 1.30 17.28 4.50
C TRP A 532 0.03 17.97 5.01
N GLU A 533 -1.07 17.22 5.19
CA GLU A 533 -2.25 17.68 5.91
C GLU A 533 -2.10 17.40 7.42
N PRO A 534 -2.13 18.44 8.29
CA PRO A 534 -2.23 18.25 9.73
C PRO A 534 -3.49 17.49 10.12
N SER A 535 -3.37 16.58 11.08
CA SER A 535 -4.48 15.81 11.63
C SER A 535 -4.23 15.51 13.11
N ASN A 536 -5.09 14.70 13.73
CA ASN A 536 -4.89 14.21 15.09
C ASN A 536 -4.20 12.83 15.12
N GLU A 537 -3.69 12.35 13.97
CA GLU A 537 -3.06 11.02 13.85
C GLU A 537 -1.61 11.04 14.33
N THR A 538 -1.18 9.95 14.97
CA THR A 538 0.18 9.79 15.50
C THR A 538 1.23 9.87 14.39
N GLY A 539 2.10 10.89 14.45
CA GLY A 539 3.14 11.13 13.45
C GLY A 539 2.75 12.08 12.32
N SER A 540 1.53 12.63 12.33
CA SER A 540 1.09 13.69 11.41
C SER A 540 1.92 14.98 11.53
N ILE A 541 1.78 15.88 10.55
CA ILE A 541 2.56 17.13 10.48
C ILE A 541 1.92 18.25 11.31
N PRO A 542 2.67 18.97 12.17
CA PRO A 542 2.17 20.17 12.81
C PRO A 542 1.86 21.28 11.81
N GLN A 543 0.76 22.02 12.02
CA GLN A 543 0.36 23.15 11.17
C GLN A 543 1.51 24.15 10.93
N TRP A 544 2.28 24.50 11.97
CA TRP A 544 3.42 25.41 11.86
C TRP A 544 4.56 24.88 10.96
N ALA A 545 4.71 23.57 10.85
CA ALA A 545 5.75 22.93 10.03
C ALA A 545 5.31 22.89 8.57
N ARG A 546 4.03 22.58 8.32
CA ARG A 546 3.42 22.73 6.99
C ARG A 546 3.59 24.16 6.47
N ASP A 547 3.16 25.16 7.26
CA ASP A 547 3.16 26.55 6.82
C ASP A 547 4.57 27.15 6.64
N ALA A 548 5.58 26.57 7.27
CA ALA A 548 6.98 26.98 7.13
C ALA A 548 7.72 26.29 5.97
N TYR A 549 7.36 25.04 5.63
CA TYR A 549 8.18 24.20 4.74
C TYR A 549 7.46 23.65 3.49
N LEU A 550 6.13 23.65 3.44
CA LEU A 550 5.40 23.24 2.24
C LEU A 550 5.48 24.32 1.16
N SER A 551 6.17 24.01 0.06
CA SER A 551 6.25 24.92 -1.10
C SER A 551 6.30 24.13 -2.40
N GLY A 552 5.87 24.75 -3.51
CA GLY A 552 5.90 24.15 -4.85
C GLY A 552 7.29 23.85 -5.43
N GLN A 553 8.37 24.04 -4.65
CA GLN A 553 9.73 23.59 -4.99
C GLN A 553 10.13 22.30 -4.25
N PHE A 554 9.35 21.85 -3.27
CA PHE A 554 9.55 20.58 -2.57
C PHE A 554 8.69 19.46 -3.19
N LEU A 555 9.10 19.00 -4.38
CA LEU A 555 8.40 17.99 -5.19
C LEU A 555 8.28 16.60 -4.53
N GLU A 556 8.91 16.41 -3.38
CA GLU A 556 9.07 15.13 -2.68
C GLU A 556 8.24 15.03 -1.39
N ALA A 557 7.33 16.00 -1.18
CA ALA A 557 6.44 16.08 -0.03
C ALA A 557 5.70 14.75 0.27
N GLY A 558 5.12 14.14 -0.76
CA GLY A 558 4.32 12.91 -0.67
C GLY A 558 5.14 11.61 -0.67
N ALA A 559 6.24 11.53 0.09
CA ALA A 559 7.10 10.35 0.15
C ALA A 559 7.13 9.71 1.55
N ASP A 560 6.81 8.41 1.60
CA ASP A 560 6.82 7.56 2.79
C ASP A 560 8.24 7.12 3.17
N HIS A 561 8.45 6.81 4.46
CA HIS A 561 9.62 6.08 4.98
C HIS A 561 11.00 6.72 4.73
N HIS A 562 11.08 8.05 4.69
CA HIS A 562 12.33 8.79 4.45
C HIS A 562 12.76 9.65 5.66
N LEU A 563 14.08 9.85 5.81
CA LEU A 563 14.63 10.95 6.60
C LEU A 563 14.94 12.14 5.67
N PHE A 564 14.54 13.34 6.06
CA PHE A 564 14.70 14.58 5.31
C PHE A 564 15.48 15.62 6.12
N GLY A 565 16.53 16.18 5.54
CA GLY A 565 17.48 17.06 6.24
C GLY A 565 17.68 18.37 5.51
N ALA A 566 17.58 19.49 6.23
CA ALA A 566 17.78 20.83 5.71
C ALA A 566 18.69 21.66 6.62
N VAL A 567 19.40 22.63 6.04
CA VAL A 567 20.28 23.55 6.76
C VAL A 567 19.90 24.98 6.39
N LEU A 568 19.79 25.86 7.39
CA LEU A 568 19.47 27.27 7.25
C LEU A 568 20.68 28.15 7.59
N ASP A 569 20.81 29.28 6.90
CA ASP A 569 21.78 30.33 7.25
C ASP A 569 21.34 31.13 8.50
N ARG A 570 22.14 32.14 8.87
CA ARG A 570 21.86 32.98 10.05
C ARG A 570 20.56 33.80 9.91
N ASP A 571 20.14 34.11 8.68
CA ASP A 571 18.94 34.89 8.37
C ASP A 571 17.69 33.99 8.18
N GLY A 572 17.88 32.67 8.03
CA GLY A 572 16.82 31.66 7.94
C GLY A 572 16.58 31.09 6.54
N ASN A 573 17.49 31.29 5.57
CA ASN A 573 17.35 30.79 4.20
C ASN A 573 18.01 29.40 4.03
N LEU A 574 17.46 28.54 3.16
CA LEU A 574 17.98 27.20 2.88
C LEU A 574 19.36 27.22 2.19
N ILE A 575 20.33 26.53 2.79
CA ILE A 575 21.68 26.32 2.24
C ILE A 575 21.71 25.03 1.39
N LYS A 576 22.12 25.19 0.13
CA LYS A 576 22.17 24.13 -0.88
C LYS A 576 23.54 23.45 -0.94
N ASP A 577 23.58 22.27 -1.56
CA ASP A 577 24.76 21.42 -1.75
C ASP A 577 25.54 21.06 -0.47
N THR A 578 24.92 21.24 0.70
CA THR A 578 25.53 21.11 2.04
C THR A 578 25.56 19.65 2.47
N PRO A 579 26.72 19.10 2.93
CA PRO A 579 26.82 17.71 3.35
C PRO A 579 26.28 17.47 4.77
N LEU A 580 25.42 16.48 4.91
CA LEU A 580 25.01 15.86 6.16
C LEU A 580 25.56 14.44 6.24
N ARG A 581 26.14 14.05 7.38
CA ARG A 581 26.65 12.70 7.64
C ARG A 581 25.61 11.90 8.41
N PHE A 582 25.16 10.77 7.86
CA PHE A 582 24.30 9.78 8.50
C PHE A 582 25.12 8.54 8.86
N TRP A 583 24.85 7.91 10.00
CA TRP A 583 25.46 6.63 10.38
C TRP A 583 24.54 5.86 11.33
N SER A 584 24.58 4.53 11.27
CA SER A 584 23.74 3.63 12.08
C SER A 584 24.38 3.23 13.41
N ASP A 585 25.70 3.12 13.48
CA ASP A 585 26.35 2.22 14.46
C ASP A 585 26.59 2.84 15.85
N GLY A 586 25.71 3.73 16.27
CA GLY A 586 25.70 4.40 17.57
C GLY A 586 26.35 5.79 17.58
N PHE A 587 25.96 6.61 18.56
CA PHE A 587 26.46 7.99 18.70
C PHE A 587 27.96 8.06 19.02
N ASP A 588 28.48 7.07 19.75
CA ASP A 588 29.89 6.99 20.16
C ASP A 588 30.89 6.96 18.99
N LYS A 589 30.44 6.57 17.79
CA LYS A 589 31.24 6.52 16.56
C LYS A 589 31.83 7.87 16.14
N LEU A 590 31.29 8.99 16.63
CA LEU A 590 31.88 10.31 16.42
C LEU A 590 33.34 10.39 16.90
N ALA A 591 33.68 9.73 18.01
CA ALA A 591 35.04 9.73 18.54
C ALA A 591 36.02 8.79 17.80
N ASP A 592 35.52 7.91 16.92
CA ASP A 592 36.34 7.00 16.14
C ASP A 592 36.79 7.68 14.84
N GLY A 593 37.98 8.30 14.88
CA GLY A 593 38.62 8.93 13.73
C GLY A 593 39.02 7.98 12.58
N SER A 594 38.76 6.67 12.72
CA SER A 594 38.95 5.64 11.69
C SER A 594 37.63 5.00 11.23
N TYR A 595 36.47 5.42 11.74
CA TYR A 595 35.18 4.88 11.32
C TYR A 595 34.74 5.47 9.97
N GLU A 596 34.76 4.63 8.92
CA GLU A 596 34.38 5.01 7.56
C GLU A 596 32.88 4.85 7.24
N GLY A 597 32.06 4.35 8.19
CA GLY A 597 30.63 4.07 8.02
C GLY A 597 29.70 5.30 7.90
N TYR A 598 30.24 6.48 7.58
CA TYR A 598 29.47 7.72 7.40
C TYR A 598 28.92 7.84 5.98
N LEU A 599 27.62 7.57 5.80
CA LEU A 599 26.90 7.92 4.59
C LEU A 599 26.77 9.45 4.49
N THR A 600 27.43 10.06 3.50
CA THR A 600 27.39 11.51 3.27
C THR A 600 26.36 11.87 2.20
N ILE A 601 25.32 12.62 2.60
CA ILE A 601 24.18 13.00 1.76
C ILE A 601 24.17 14.53 1.65
N ARG A 602 23.93 15.10 0.45
CA ARG A 602 23.92 16.57 0.26
C ARG A 602 22.50 17.13 0.13
N THR A 603 22.28 18.36 0.60
CA THR A 603 21.07 19.11 0.29
C THR A 603 21.02 19.44 -1.20
N LYS A 604 19.90 19.17 -1.87
CA LYS A 604 19.80 19.29 -3.34
C LYS A 604 19.78 20.75 -3.81
N SER A 605 20.35 20.99 -4.98
CA SER A 605 20.47 22.33 -5.58
C SER A 605 19.14 22.89 -6.12
N ASP A 606 18.10 22.08 -6.26
CA ASP A 606 16.73 22.50 -6.57
C ASP A 606 15.91 22.81 -5.31
N SER A 607 15.74 21.85 -4.40
CA SER A 607 14.80 21.93 -3.27
C SER A 607 15.43 22.41 -1.95
N GLY A 608 16.74 22.30 -1.78
CA GLY A 608 17.43 22.59 -0.50
C GLY A 608 17.34 21.47 0.55
N TRP A 609 16.78 20.30 0.21
CA TRP A 609 16.64 19.16 1.12
C TRP A 609 17.57 17.99 0.74
N ALA A 610 18.06 17.27 1.74
CA ALA A 610 18.77 16.00 1.63
C ALA A 610 17.82 14.86 2.01
N ASN A 611 17.89 13.71 1.33
CA ASN A 611 17.00 12.57 1.58
C ASN A 611 17.82 11.32 1.91
N ASN A 612 17.41 10.58 2.93
CA ASN A 612 17.88 9.21 3.18
C ASN A 612 16.67 8.25 3.16
N PRO A 613 16.57 7.30 2.20
CA PRO A 613 15.50 6.31 2.21
C PRO A 613 15.76 5.25 3.28
N MET A 614 14.78 4.98 4.13
CA MET A 614 14.87 3.97 5.19
C MET A 614 14.01 2.75 4.82
N GLY A 615 14.60 1.56 4.83
CA GLY A 615 13.89 0.34 4.42
C GLY A 615 12.98 -0.24 5.51
N PRO A 616 12.02 -1.12 5.17
CA PRO A 616 11.16 -1.78 6.16
C PRO A 616 11.94 -2.60 7.22
N GLY A 617 13.15 -3.06 6.88
CA GLY A 617 14.06 -3.73 7.82
C GLY A 617 14.63 -2.81 8.90
N SER A 618 14.59 -1.49 8.73
CA SER A 618 14.98 -0.48 9.73
C SER A 618 13.89 -0.24 10.79
N SER A 619 13.05 -1.23 11.07
CA SER A 619 11.93 -1.14 12.01
C SER A 619 12.39 -1.26 13.47
N TYR A 620 11.93 -0.35 14.33
CA TYR A 620 12.07 -0.44 15.80
C TYR A 620 10.70 -0.28 16.49
N VAL A 621 10.64 -0.61 17.78
CA VAL A 621 9.40 -0.65 18.57
C VAL A 621 9.52 0.33 19.76
N PRO A 622 9.03 1.59 19.61
CA PRO A 622 9.14 2.62 20.66
C PRO A 622 8.62 2.17 22.03
N GLU A 623 7.57 1.34 22.04
CA GLU A 623 6.86 0.83 23.22
C GLU A 623 7.71 -0.12 24.07
N ARG A 624 8.82 -0.63 23.52
CA ARG A 624 9.83 -1.41 24.26
C ARG A 624 10.94 -0.55 24.87
N GLY A 625 10.92 0.76 24.62
CA GLY A 625 11.97 1.70 25.04
C GLY A 625 13.22 1.68 24.15
N GLU A 626 13.13 1.10 22.94
CA GLU A 626 14.24 1.01 21.98
C GLU A 626 14.66 2.43 21.51
N ARG A 627 15.98 2.70 21.52
CA ARG A 627 16.60 4.00 21.14
C ARG A 627 17.95 3.76 20.45
N GLY A 628 18.24 4.48 19.37
CA GLY A 628 19.23 4.00 18.39
C GLY A 628 18.64 2.85 17.55
N PRO A 629 19.16 2.59 16.33
CA PRO A 629 20.53 2.84 15.92
C PRO A 629 20.63 3.70 14.65
N TRP A 630 20.48 5.02 14.78
CA TRP A 630 21.08 5.97 13.84
C TRP A 630 21.28 7.37 14.45
N CYS A 631 22.20 8.13 13.84
CA CYS A 631 22.42 9.55 14.09
C CYS A 631 22.67 10.31 12.78
N TRP A 632 22.33 11.60 12.75
CA TRP A 632 22.41 12.47 11.58
C TRP A 632 22.76 13.90 11.98
N ALA A 633 23.68 14.54 11.24
CA ALA A 633 24.03 15.95 11.42
C ALA A 633 24.78 16.55 10.20
N PRO A 634 24.69 17.87 9.96
CA PRO A 634 25.64 18.58 9.10
C PRO A 634 27.03 18.68 9.74
N GLU A 635 28.04 18.91 8.91
CA GLU A 635 29.40 19.18 9.37
C GLU A 635 29.46 20.51 10.15
N GLY A 636 30.09 20.52 11.33
CA GLY A 636 30.08 21.68 12.24
C GLY A 636 28.81 21.82 13.11
N ALA A 637 27.96 20.79 13.19
CA ALA A 637 26.81 20.81 14.10
C ALA A 637 27.22 20.80 15.58
N ALA A 638 26.72 21.77 16.34
CA ALA A 638 26.71 21.72 17.80
C ALA A 638 25.68 20.71 18.33
N GLU A 639 24.69 20.31 17.51
CA GLU A 639 23.63 19.40 17.93
C GLU A 639 23.35 18.32 16.88
N VAL A 640 23.42 17.06 17.33
CA VAL A 640 23.24 15.87 16.50
C VAL A 640 21.88 15.26 16.81
N MET A 641 21.11 14.91 15.78
CA MET A 641 19.86 14.18 15.94
C MET A 641 20.12 12.67 15.91
N CYS A 642 19.53 11.91 16.83
CA CYS A 642 19.61 10.45 16.84
C CYS A 642 18.22 9.82 17.06
N GLY A 643 17.98 8.64 16.49
CA GLY A 643 16.66 7.99 16.49
C GLY A 643 16.72 6.46 16.46
N GLY A 644 15.56 5.83 16.65
CA GLY A 644 15.44 4.35 16.72
C GLY A 644 15.42 3.63 15.37
N GLY A 645 15.02 4.32 14.29
CA GLY A 645 14.73 3.73 12.99
C GLY A 645 13.42 4.29 12.45
N LEU A 646 12.63 3.45 11.78
CA LEU A 646 11.22 3.69 11.47
C LEU A 646 10.32 2.96 12.49
N PRO A 647 9.25 3.55 13.04
CA PRO A 647 8.40 2.85 13.98
C PRO A 647 7.65 1.70 13.28
N ALA A 648 7.76 0.49 13.83
CA ALA A 648 7.23 -0.72 13.21
C ALA A 648 5.71 -0.60 12.96
N ARG A 649 5.27 -0.92 11.73
CA ARG A 649 3.88 -0.77 11.23
C ARG A 649 3.41 0.68 10.98
N HIS A 650 4.21 1.70 11.22
CA HIS A 650 3.86 3.08 10.89
C HIS A 650 4.50 3.51 9.56
N HIS A 651 3.76 4.29 8.77
CA HIS A 651 4.26 4.96 7.57
C HIS A 651 4.69 6.38 7.96
N LEU A 652 5.93 6.54 8.39
CA LEU A 652 6.46 7.80 8.92
C LEU A 652 7.67 8.27 8.10
N SER A 653 7.69 9.56 7.76
CA SER A 653 8.90 10.27 7.32
C SER A 653 9.24 11.37 8.33
N THR A 654 10.53 11.59 8.60
CA THR A 654 11.02 12.49 9.66
C THR A 654 11.90 13.59 9.07
N PHE A 655 11.65 14.83 9.48
CA PHE A 655 12.26 16.04 8.96
C PHE A 655 13.09 16.73 10.05
N ALA A 656 14.33 17.07 9.74
CA ALA A 656 15.28 17.71 10.64
C ALA A 656 15.87 18.97 9.99
N VAL A 657 15.74 20.12 10.66
CA VAL A 657 16.21 21.41 10.15
C VAL A 657 17.20 22.04 11.13
N TRP A 658 18.45 22.18 10.69
CA TRP A 658 19.50 22.87 11.43
C TRP A 658 19.58 24.34 11.02
N GLN A 659 19.93 25.24 11.93
CA GLN A 659 20.19 26.65 11.63
C GLN A 659 21.60 27.05 12.07
N ALA A 660 22.28 27.86 11.24
CA ALA A 660 23.55 28.48 11.55
C ALA A 660 23.40 29.52 12.67
N MET A 661 24.15 29.34 13.76
CA MET A 661 24.23 30.25 14.90
C MET A 661 25.67 30.69 15.12
N ASP A 662 25.85 31.85 15.73
CA ASP A 662 27.17 32.32 16.16
C ASP A 662 27.70 31.48 17.33
N ARG A 663 28.97 31.04 17.24
CA ARG A 663 29.59 30.18 18.27
C ARG A 663 29.58 30.84 19.65
N THR A 664 29.95 32.12 19.75
CA THR A 664 30.01 32.81 21.05
C THR A 664 28.61 33.07 21.60
N ALA A 665 27.61 33.28 20.74
CA ALA A 665 26.21 33.36 21.18
C ALA A 665 25.68 32.01 21.68
N TYR A 666 26.01 30.90 21.02
CA TYR A 666 25.67 29.55 21.48
C TYR A 666 26.33 29.23 22.82
N GLU A 667 27.64 29.46 22.95
CA GLU A 667 28.39 29.20 24.20
C GLU A 667 27.92 30.08 25.36
N ALA A 668 27.49 31.32 25.09
CA ALA A 668 26.87 32.20 26.10
C ALA A 668 25.46 31.73 26.51
N ALA A 669 24.65 31.25 25.56
CA ALA A 669 23.32 30.71 25.83
C ALA A 669 23.37 29.38 26.63
N VAL A 670 24.38 28.55 26.40
CA VAL A 670 24.56 27.26 27.08
C VAL A 670 25.19 27.40 28.47
N ASN A 671 26.24 28.21 28.64
CA ASN A 671 27.06 28.16 29.88
C ASN A 671 26.61 29.07 31.03
N GLY A 672 25.78 30.08 30.80
CA GLY A 672 25.18 30.89 31.86
C GLY A 672 26.13 31.75 32.73
N GLY A 673 27.45 31.72 32.54
CA GLY A 673 28.36 32.75 33.10
C GLY A 673 29.85 32.41 33.28
N THR A 674 30.70 33.19 32.60
CA THR A 674 32.13 33.49 32.90
C THR A 674 33.21 32.43 32.55
N PRO A 675 34.25 32.76 31.74
CA PRO A 675 35.33 31.85 31.34
C PRO A 675 36.66 31.99 32.13
N VAL A 676 37.56 31.01 31.99
CA VAL A 676 38.96 30.98 32.52
C VAL A 676 39.92 30.34 31.48
N ALA A 677 41.22 30.65 31.50
CA ALA A 677 42.18 30.42 30.39
C ALA A 677 43.33 29.38 30.64
N PRO A 678 44.00 28.86 29.58
CA PRO A 678 45.11 27.87 29.61
C PRO A 678 46.51 28.53 29.39
N PRO A 679 47.66 27.89 28.97
CA PRO A 679 48.08 26.47 28.80
C PRO A 679 49.49 26.15 29.43
N VAL A 680 50.21 25.06 29.02
CA VAL A 680 51.71 24.89 28.82
C VAL A 680 52.08 23.42 28.41
N GLU A 681 53.34 23.12 27.99
CA GLU A 681 53.72 22.21 26.85
C GLU A 681 54.86 21.11 27.12
N PRO A 682 55.55 20.40 26.15
CA PRO A 682 56.08 19.00 26.24
C PRO A 682 57.65 18.89 26.11
N PRO A 683 58.40 17.98 25.38
CA PRO A 683 58.21 16.65 24.70
C PRO A 683 59.41 15.60 24.87
N VAL A 684 59.60 14.64 23.92
CA VAL A 684 60.84 13.88 23.46
C VAL A 684 60.82 12.29 23.50
N ALA A 685 61.37 11.65 22.44
CA ALA A 685 61.63 10.19 22.15
C ALA A 685 62.88 10.04 21.21
N PRO A 686 63.31 8.93 20.50
CA PRO A 686 62.89 7.49 20.32
C PRO A 686 64.09 6.51 20.67
N PRO A 687 64.61 5.47 19.92
CA PRO A 687 64.21 4.55 18.79
C PRO A 687 64.42 3.01 19.15
N THR A 688 64.79 1.95 18.37
CA THR A 688 65.36 1.66 16.99
C THR A 688 65.30 0.14 16.59
N GLU A 689 65.11 -0.19 15.29
CA GLU A 689 65.75 -1.21 14.37
C GLU A 689 66.06 -2.72 14.71
N PRO A 690 66.37 -3.64 13.72
CA PRO A 690 66.36 -3.58 12.22
C PRO A 690 65.72 -4.81 11.47
N VAL A 691 65.92 -4.93 10.13
CA VAL A 691 65.28 -5.88 9.15
C VAL A 691 66.29 -6.83 8.44
N GLN A 692 65.83 -7.89 7.76
CA GLN A 692 66.60 -8.86 6.92
C GLN A 692 65.99 -9.06 5.49
N PRO A 693 66.74 -9.59 4.49
CA PRO A 693 66.41 -9.52 3.04
C PRO A 693 65.75 -10.79 2.43
N PRO A 694 65.34 -10.79 1.13
CA PRO A 694 64.35 -11.75 0.57
C PRO A 694 64.91 -12.96 -0.21
N THR A 695 64.00 -13.86 -0.62
CA THR A 695 64.23 -15.04 -1.47
C THR A 695 63.39 -14.97 -2.76
N GLU A 696 63.78 -15.71 -3.80
CA GLU A 696 63.15 -15.71 -5.14
C GLU A 696 61.77 -16.41 -5.17
N PRO A 697 60.87 -16.05 -6.12
CA PRO A 697 59.54 -16.66 -6.24
C PRO A 697 59.56 -18.00 -6.98
N THR A 698 59.03 -19.04 -6.35
CA THR A 698 58.47 -20.20 -7.06
C THR A 698 57.11 -19.79 -7.65
N GLU A 699 56.77 -20.24 -8.86
CA GLU A 699 55.39 -20.09 -9.36
C GLU A 699 54.44 -20.90 -8.45
N PRO A 700 53.39 -20.29 -7.87
CA PRO A 700 52.43 -21.01 -7.05
C PRO A 700 51.52 -21.88 -7.92
N ALA A 701 51.12 -23.04 -7.41
CA ALA A 701 49.99 -23.76 -7.96
C ALA A 701 48.71 -22.92 -7.77
N ILE A 702 47.74 -23.04 -8.68
CA ILE A 702 46.45 -22.33 -8.57
C ILE A 702 45.63 -23.01 -7.48
N GLU A 703 45.70 -22.44 -6.27
CA GLU A 703 44.90 -22.84 -5.12
C GLU A 703 43.50 -22.19 -5.25
N ILE A 704 42.47 -23.01 -5.53
CA ILE A 704 41.10 -22.53 -5.69
C ILE A 704 40.43 -22.46 -4.31
N ASP A 705 40.32 -21.25 -3.78
CA ASP A 705 39.49 -20.92 -2.62
C ASP A 705 38.02 -21.23 -2.94
N GLN A 706 37.50 -22.33 -2.39
CA GLN A 706 36.15 -22.82 -2.62
C GLN A 706 35.20 -22.30 -1.52
N ARG A 707 34.21 -21.49 -1.90
CA ARG A 707 33.33 -20.78 -0.95
C ARG A 707 31.88 -21.19 -1.16
N ILE A 708 31.32 -21.87 -0.16
CA ILE A 708 29.99 -22.48 -0.22
C ILE A 708 29.10 -21.81 0.83
N THR A 709 27.88 -21.48 0.44
CA THR A 709 26.86 -20.88 1.34
C THR A 709 26.48 -21.87 2.47
N PRO A 710 26.27 -21.41 3.72
CA PRO A 710 25.87 -22.28 4.84
C PRO A 710 24.63 -23.14 4.55
N TRP A 711 23.76 -22.67 3.66
CA TRP A 711 22.53 -23.35 3.28
C TRP A 711 22.72 -24.57 2.36
N PHE A 712 23.94 -24.85 1.87
CA PHE A 712 24.21 -25.93 0.91
C PHE A 712 23.73 -27.32 1.41
N ASN A 713 24.07 -27.66 2.65
CA ASN A 713 23.61 -28.90 3.28
C ASN A 713 22.09 -28.88 3.56
N HIS A 714 21.52 -27.71 3.92
CA HIS A 714 20.07 -27.54 4.10
C HIS A 714 19.27 -27.61 2.77
N MET A 715 19.95 -27.49 1.62
CA MET A 715 19.38 -27.73 0.28
C MET A 715 19.61 -29.17 -0.21
N ASN A 716 20.19 -30.04 0.63
CA ASN A 716 20.55 -31.42 0.28
C ASN A 716 21.36 -31.47 -1.03
N MET A 717 22.40 -30.61 -1.12
CA MET A 717 23.32 -30.52 -2.26
C MET A 717 24.63 -31.26 -1.97
N SER A 718 25.29 -31.72 -3.04
CA SER A 718 26.56 -32.44 -3.02
C SER A 718 27.43 -32.06 -4.21
N ILE A 719 28.75 -32.19 -4.03
CA ILE A 719 29.73 -32.09 -5.10
C ILE A 719 30.24 -33.51 -5.38
N GLN A 720 30.07 -34.01 -6.60
CA GLN A 720 30.54 -35.33 -7.02
C GLN A 720 31.89 -35.19 -7.73
N SER A 721 32.89 -35.95 -7.31
CA SER A 721 34.27 -35.79 -7.79
C SER A 721 34.51 -36.45 -9.16
N ILE A 722 35.62 -36.09 -9.82
CA ILE A 722 36.02 -36.71 -11.09
C ILE A 722 36.29 -38.21 -10.97
N ALA A 723 36.61 -38.71 -9.76
CA ALA A 723 36.85 -40.14 -9.53
C ALA A 723 35.55 -40.96 -9.48
N ASP A 724 34.43 -40.31 -9.12
CA ASP A 724 33.11 -40.93 -8.99
C ASP A 724 32.28 -40.84 -10.29
N ARG A 725 32.76 -40.05 -11.27
CA ARG A 725 32.08 -39.78 -12.55
C ARG A 725 31.91 -41.04 -13.42
N PRO A 726 30.67 -41.46 -13.72
CA PRO A 726 30.42 -42.66 -14.54
C PRO A 726 30.89 -42.57 -15.99
N ASP A 727 31.15 -41.37 -16.52
CA ASP A 727 31.63 -41.15 -17.89
C ASP A 727 33.16 -41.21 -18.05
N ASN A 728 33.92 -41.23 -16.94
CA ASN A 728 35.38 -41.39 -16.89
C ASN A 728 36.13 -40.54 -17.94
N PRO A 729 36.05 -39.20 -17.87
CA PRO A 729 36.51 -38.29 -18.92
C PRO A 729 38.04 -38.37 -19.16
N ASP A 730 38.42 -38.32 -20.44
CA ASP A 730 39.75 -38.66 -20.98
C ASP A 730 40.91 -38.23 -20.06
N PRO A 731 41.74 -39.15 -19.55
CA PRO A 731 42.86 -38.83 -18.66
C PRO A 731 43.95 -37.96 -19.31
N ASN A 732 43.95 -37.80 -20.64
CA ASN A 732 44.95 -37.01 -21.38
C ASN A 732 44.52 -35.55 -21.62
N GLY A 733 43.38 -35.09 -21.09
CA GLY A 733 42.98 -33.68 -21.18
C GLY A 733 43.79 -32.80 -20.23
N ASP A 734 44.52 -31.81 -20.76
CA ASP A 734 45.42 -30.91 -19.99
C ASP A 734 44.68 -30.05 -18.93
N LYS A 735 43.37 -29.82 -19.11
CA LYS A 735 42.54 -28.91 -18.33
C LYS A 735 41.26 -29.55 -17.81
N VAL A 736 40.75 -29.01 -16.70
CA VAL A 736 39.52 -29.40 -16.00
C VAL A 736 38.81 -28.15 -15.45
N TYR A 737 37.56 -28.28 -15.02
CA TYR A 737 36.85 -27.21 -14.30
C TYR A 737 36.40 -27.70 -12.91
N LEU A 738 36.72 -26.94 -11.88
CA LEU A 738 36.40 -27.20 -10.47
C LEU A 738 35.36 -26.20 -9.95
N VAL A 739 34.56 -26.59 -8.96
CA VAL A 739 33.58 -25.71 -8.31
C VAL A 739 34.32 -24.71 -7.44
N LYS A 740 34.07 -23.42 -7.66
CA LYS A 740 34.62 -22.32 -6.87
C LYS A 740 33.61 -21.80 -5.86
N ASP A 741 32.51 -21.24 -6.35
CA ASP A 741 31.54 -20.56 -5.49
C ASP A 741 30.15 -21.18 -5.64
N VAL A 742 29.47 -21.40 -4.51
CA VAL A 742 28.05 -21.80 -4.47
C VAL A 742 27.29 -20.89 -3.51
N PHE A 743 26.29 -20.17 -4.02
CA PHE A 743 25.47 -19.25 -3.21
C PHE A 743 24.00 -19.19 -3.67
N THR A 744 23.18 -18.45 -2.94
CA THR A 744 21.72 -18.38 -3.15
C THR A 744 21.21 -16.96 -2.98
N THR A 745 20.05 -16.64 -3.54
CA THR A 745 19.25 -15.45 -3.22
C THR A 745 17.81 -15.85 -2.92
N ILE A 746 17.19 -15.24 -1.89
CA ILE A 746 15.78 -15.48 -1.55
C ILE A 746 14.91 -14.31 -2.02
N ASN A 747 13.78 -14.59 -2.69
CA ASN A 747 12.89 -13.63 -3.36
C ASN A 747 13.62 -12.70 -4.37
N GLY A 748 14.72 -13.17 -4.97
CA GLY A 748 15.60 -12.34 -5.81
C GLY A 748 16.49 -11.34 -5.07
N SER A 749 16.44 -11.30 -3.74
CA SER A 749 17.21 -10.34 -2.94
C SER A 749 18.71 -10.62 -3.00
N TRP A 750 19.44 -9.64 -3.54
CA TRP A 750 20.90 -9.54 -3.40
C TRP A 750 21.34 -8.88 -2.08
N GLU A 751 20.41 -8.42 -1.23
CA GLU A 751 20.76 -7.90 0.11
C GLU A 751 21.09 -9.07 1.07
N PRO A 752 22.25 -9.05 1.77
CA PRO A 752 22.68 -10.15 2.63
C PRO A 752 21.91 -10.17 3.96
N SER A 753 21.71 -11.35 4.53
CA SER A 753 21.10 -11.49 5.87
C SER A 753 21.41 -12.85 6.51
N ASP A 754 21.02 -13.04 7.76
CA ASP A 754 21.06 -14.34 8.45
C ASP A 754 19.83 -15.22 8.11
N THR A 755 18.94 -14.77 7.22
CA THR A 755 17.77 -15.54 6.78
C THR A 755 18.21 -16.75 5.95
N PRO A 756 17.65 -17.96 6.17
CA PRO A 756 17.87 -19.12 5.32
C PRO A 756 17.74 -18.81 3.83
N TYR A 757 18.64 -19.37 3.03
CA TYR A 757 18.73 -19.21 1.57
C TYR A 757 19.00 -17.78 1.06
N SER A 758 19.15 -16.77 1.94
CA SER A 758 19.64 -15.45 1.53
C SER A 758 21.14 -15.45 1.21
N ILE A 759 21.60 -14.39 0.54
CA ILE A 759 22.95 -14.32 -0.04
C ILE A 759 24.02 -13.99 1.01
N PRO A 760 25.18 -14.67 1.02
CA PRO A 760 26.33 -14.24 1.80
C PRO A 760 26.90 -12.91 1.30
N GLN A 761 27.35 -12.04 2.20
CA GLN A 761 27.99 -10.75 1.88
C GLN A 761 29.11 -10.90 0.81
N TRP A 762 29.99 -11.89 0.97
CA TRP A 762 31.08 -12.16 0.02
C TRP A 762 30.61 -12.47 -1.41
N ALA A 763 29.42 -13.05 -1.57
CA ALA A 763 28.87 -13.40 -2.87
C ALA A 763 28.22 -12.19 -3.56
N ARG A 764 27.54 -11.32 -2.78
CA ARG A 764 27.10 -10.00 -3.25
C ARG A 764 28.29 -9.19 -3.75
N ASP A 765 29.33 -9.02 -2.93
CA ASP A 765 30.46 -8.14 -3.27
C ASP A 765 31.30 -8.68 -4.44
N ALA A 766 31.35 -10.01 -4.61
CA ALA A 766 31.99 -10.64 -5.76
C ALA A 766 31.17 -10.49 -7.06
N TYR A 767 29.84 -10.65 -7.01
CA TYR A 767 29.02 -10.88 -8.21
C TYR A 767 27.97 -9.82 -8.55
N LEU A 768 27.47 -9.04 -7.58
CA LEU A 768 26.62 -7.89 -7.87
C LEU A 768 27.47 -6.76 -8.46
N LYS A 769 27.11 -6.29 -9.65
CA LYS A 769 27.80 -5.18 -10.34
C LYS A 769 26.92 -3.93 -10.33
N PRO A 770 27.50 -2.71 -10.42
CA PRO A 770 26.71 -1.50 -10.58
C PRO A 770 26.00 -1.48 -11.94
N TRP A 771 24.82 -0.86 -11.98
CA TRP A 771 23.99 -0.73 -13.18
C TRP A 771 24.77 -0.10 -14.34
N GLY A 772 24.82 -0.81 -15.47
CA GLY A 772 25.56 -0.40 -16.66
C GLY A 772 26.95 -1.02 -16.84
N ALA A 773 27.44 -1.82 -15.89
CA ALA A 773 28.65 -2.64 -16.09
C ALA A 773 28.47 -3.64 -17.27
N PRO A 774 29.54 -4.04 -17.99
CA PRO A 774 29.43 -4.95 -19.15
C PRO A 774 28.86 -6.32 -18.78
N ASP A 775 29.25 -6.80 -17.60
CA ASP A 775 28.87 -8.05 -16.95
C ASP A 775 27.68 -7.88 -15.97
N TYR A 776 27.03 -6.71 -15.95
CA TYR A 776 25.82 -6.49 -15.13
C TYR A 776 24.75 -7.52 -15.43
N PHE A 777 24.18 -8.06 -14.36
CA PHE A 777 23.20 -9.13 -14.36
C PHE A 777 22.18 -8.86 -13.26
N ASP A 778 20.89 -8.98 -13.60
CA ASP A 778 19.77 -8.65 -12.71
C ASP A 778 18.54 -9.53 -13.02
N ASP A 779 18.75 -10.72 -13.60
CA ASP A 779 17.65 -11.64 -13.95
C ASP A 779 17.19 -12.48 -12.72
N ALA A 780 17.64 -12.13 -11.51
CA ALA A 780 17.28 -12.78 -10.26
C ALA A 780 15.89 -12.33 -9.76
N GLY A 781 14.85 -12.66 -10.53
CA GLY A 781 13.47 -12.26 -10.27
C GLY A 781 12.66 -13.25 -9.44
N ALA A 782 11.34 -13.03 -9.39
CA ALA A 782 10.36 -13.82 -8.62
C ALA A 782 9.99 -15.18 -9.25
N ASP A 783 10.88 -15.79 -10.04
CA ASP A 783 10.75 -17.15 -10.61
C ASP A 783 11.92 -18.04 -10.16
N HIS A 784 11.66 -19.32 -9.85
CA HIS A 784 12.67 -20.27 -9.38
C HIS A 784 13.72 -20.55 -10.46
N HIS A 785 15.00 -20.36 -10.16
CA HIS A 785 16.09 -20.43 -11.14
C HIS A 785 17.38 -21.07 -10.62
N LEU A 786 18.07 -21.78 -11.52
CA LEU A 786 19.50 -22.05 -11.39
C LEU A 786 20.30 -21.09 -12.27
N PHE A 787 21.40 -20.59 -11.72
CA PHE A 787 22.35 -19.72 -12.39
C PHE A 787 23.74 -20.36 -12.41
N VAL A 788 24.39 -20.34 -13.58
CA VAL A 788 25.75 -20.89 -13.73
C VAL A 788 26.67 -19.87 -14.41
N ALA A 789 27.90 -19.83 -13.93
CA ALA A 789 29.02 -19.11 -14.53
C ALA A 789 30.25 -20.03 -14.64
N VAL A 790 31.10 -19.74 -15.62
CA VAL A 790 32.37 -20.45 -15.86
C VAL A 790 33.49 -19.41 -15.98
N LEU A 791 34.52 -19.52 -15.15
CA LEU A 791 35.70 -18.67 -15.16
C LEU A 791 36.88 -19.38 -15.84
N GLY A 792 37.77 -18.61 -16.46
CA GLY A 792 39.08 -19.09 -16.87
C GLY A 792 40.10 -19.22 -15.74
N GLU A 793 41.28 -19.72 -16.07
CA GLU A 793 42.49 -19.64 -15.21
C GLU A 793 42.83 -18.18 -14.86
N ASP A 794 42.54 -17.28 -15.80
CA ASP A 794 42.59 -15.81 -15.70
C ASP A 794 41.54 -15.19 -14.76
N GLY A 795 40.53 -15.96 -14.32
CA GLY A 795 39.40 -15.47 -13.54
C GLY A 795 38.33 -14.72 -14.36
N GLU A 796 38.44 -14.64 -15.68
CA GLU A 796 37.45 -13.99 -16.53
C GLU A 796 36.30 -14.94 -16.90
N LEU A 797 35.07 -14.43 -16.85
CA LEU A 797 33.84 -15.13 -17.22
C LEU A 797 33.85 -15.56 -18.70
N ARG A 798 33.99 -16.85 -18.97
CA ARG A 798 33.89 -17.45 -20.31
C ARG A 798 32.49 -17.20 -20.89
N ARG A 799 32.43 -16.85 -22.18
CA ARG A 799 31.20 -16.57 -22.94
C ARG A 799 30.93 -17.70 -23.94
N PHE A 800 29.66 -17.96 -24.26
CA PHE A 800 29.21 -19.08 -25.11
C PHE A 800 29.73 -20.47 -24.66
N TYR A 801 30.04 -20.65 -23.37
CA TYR A 801 30.54 -21.91 -22.85
C TYR A 801 29.38 -22.89 -22.61
N PRO A 802 29.44 -24.14 -23.12
CA PRO A 802 28.36 -25.11 -22.99
C PRO A 802 28.21 -25.68 -21.58
N VAL A 803 26.96 -25.74 -21.11
CA VAL A 803 26.54 -26.26 -19.80
C VAL A 803 25.40 -27.26 -20.00
N ARG A 804 25.45 -28.36 -19.24
CA ARG A 804 24.42 -29.42 -19.22
C ARG A 804 23.71 -29.47 -17.87
N PHE A 805 22.40 -29.69 -17.92
CA PHE A 805 21.52 -29.92 -16.77
C PHE A 805 20.60 -31.12 -17.05
N TRP A 806 20.35 -31.97 -16.05
CA TRP A 806 19.47 -33.14 -16.19
C TRP A 806 18.80 -33.52 -14.85
N SER A 807 17.67 -34.23 -14.92
CA SER A 807 16.79 -34.57 -13.80
C SER A 807 16.87 -36.02 -13.33
N ASP A 808 17.51 -36.91 -14.11
CA ASP A 808 17.36 -38.36 -13.96
C ASP A 808 18.54 -39.02 -13.22
N GLY A 809 19.29 -38.22 -12.45
CA GLY A 809 20.33 -38.67 -11.52
C GLY A 809 21.74 -38.72 -12.10
N PHE A 810 22.73 -38.62 -11.21
CA PHE A 810 24.16 -38.57 -11.55
C PHE A 810 24.63 -39.78 -12.39
N ALA A 811 24.07 -40.96 -12.13
CA ALA A 811 24.38 -42.20 -12.86
C ALA A 811 24.15 -42.11 -14.39
N LYS A 812 23.32 -41.16 -14.88
CA LYS A 812 23.09 -40.96 -16.32
C LYS A 812 24.26 -40.33 -17.07
N LEU A 813 25.24 -39.77 -16.37
CA LEU A 813 26.39 -39.11 -16.97
C LEU A 813 27.18 -40.05 -17.91
N GLY A 814 27.31 -41.33 -17.53
CA GLY A 814 27.98 -42.38 -18.30
C GLY A 814 27.10 -43.21 -19.23
N ASP A 815 25.84 -42.81 -19.48
CA ASP A 815 24.93 -43.47 -20.42
C ASP A 815 24.99 -42.77 -21.80
N PRO A 816 25.73 -43.31 -22.79
CA PRO A 816 25.88 -42.67 -24.11
C PRO A 816 24.60 -42.75 -24.97
N SER A 817 23.50 -43.32 -24.44
CA SER A 817 22.19 -43.34 -25.07
C SER A 817 21.16 -42.42 -24.38
N TYR A 818 21.58 -41.67 -23.35
CA TYR A 818 20.70 -40.76 -22.61
C TYR A 818 20.56 -39.41 -23.33
N GLU A 819 19.38 -39.14 -23.89
CA GLU A 819 19.05 -37.91 -24.61
C GLU A 819 18.44 -36.80 -23.71
N GLY A 820 18.27 -37.05 -22.40
CA GLY A 820 17.57 -36.14 -21.46
C GLY A 820 18.33 -34.90 -21.01
N TYR A 821 19.46 -34.55 -21.64
CA TYR A 821 20.25 -33.37 -21.29
C TYR A 821 19.61 -32.07 -21.80
N VAL A 822 19.35 -31.13 -20.90
CA VAL A 822 19.09 -29.74 -21.24
C VAL A 822 20.44 -29.05 -21.50
N HIS A 823 20.79 -28.89 -22.77
CA HIS A 823 21.95 -28.11 -23.21
C HIS A 823 21.65 -26.61 -23.30
N ARG A 824 22.60 -25.80 -22.84
CA ARG A 824 22.59 -24.32 -22.91
C ARG A 824 24.02 -23.78 -22.95
N GLU A 825 24.16 -22.47 -23.16
CA GLU A 825 25.45 -21.76 -23.17
C GLU A 825 25.39 -20.50 -22.29
N THR A 826 26.53 -20.09 -21.72
CA THR A 826 26.67 -18.82 -20.95
C THR A 826 26.40 -17.59 -21.83
N LYS A 827 25.52 -16.67 -21.43
CA LYS A 827 25.09 -15.51 -22.23
C LYS A 827 26.25 -14.59 -22.61
N GLU A 828 26.26 -14.09 -23.86
CA GLU A 828 27.26 -13.15 -24.39
C GLU A 828 27.53 -11.95 -23.48
N ARG A 829 26.46 -11.32 -22.98
CA ARG A 829 26.55 -10.07 -22.21
C ARG A 829 27.02 -10.30 -20.77
N SER A 830 26.22 -10.98 -19.95
CA SER A 830 26.51 -11.18 -18.51
C SER A 830 27.55 -12.24 -18.21
N GLY A 831 27.77 -13.23 -19.09
CA GLY A 831 28.54 -14.45 -18.77
C GLY A 831 27.77 -15.46 -17.90
N TRP A 832 26.59 -15.10 -17.41
CA TRP A 832 25.70 -15.96 -16.64
C TRP A 832 24.64 -16.60 -17.54
N ILE A 833 24.37 -17.88 -17.34
CA ILE A 833 23.17 -18.58 -17.84
C ILE A 833 22.12 -18.60 -16.72
N ASN A 834 20.83 -18.51 -17.10
CA ASN A 834 19.71 -18.83 -16.23
C ASN A 834 18.95 -20.06 -16.77
N ILE A 835 18.55 -20.97 -15.88
CA ILE A 835 17.69 -22.13 -16.17
C ILE A 835 16.46 -22.01 -15.27
N PRO A 836 15.25 -21.71 -15.83
CA PRO A 836 14.03 -21.68 -15.04
C PRO A 836 13.63 -23.09 -14.61
N ILE A 837 13.21 -23.22 -13.36
CA ILE A 837 12.73 -24.46 -12.74
C ILE A 837 11.25 -24.28 -12.37
N GLY A 838 10.42 -25.27 -12.68
CA GLY A 838 8.99 -25.22 -12.40
C GLY A 838 8.67 -25.50 -10.91
N PRO A 839 7.49 -25.06 -10.41
CA PRO A 839 7.07 -25.29 -9.03
C PRO A 839 6.82 -26.78 -8.70
N ASP A 840 6.75 -27.65 -9.71
CA ASP A 840 6.69 -29.11 -9.56
C ASP A 840 8.05 -29.73 -9.14
N SER A 841 9.14 -28.96 -9.22
CA SER A 841 10.51 -29.40 -8.89
C SER A 841 10.92 -29.12 -7.43
N ASN A 842 9.95 -28.78 -6.58
CA ASN A 842 10.17 -28.48 -5.17
C ASN A 842 10.31 -29.75 -4.31
N PHE A 843 11.11 -29.68 -3.25
CA PHE A 843 11.20 -30.71 -2.21
C PHE A 843 10.95 -30.10 -0.82
N VAL A 844 10.63 -30.94 0.17
CA VAL A 844 10.45 -30.52 1.56
C VAL A 844 11.65 -31.01 2.40
N PRO A 845 12.59 -30.14 2.80
CA PRO A 845 13.76 -30.51 3.60
C PRO A 845 13.40 -31.22 4.91
N GLU A 846 12.30 -30.81 5.54
CA GLU A 846 11.80 -31.35 6.82
C GLU A 846 11.21 -32.78 6.71
N ARG A 847 11.40 -33.45 5.56
CA ARG A 847 10.92 -34.80 5.24
C ARG A 847 12.00 -35.72 4.66
N ASP A 848 13.28 -35.30 4.66
CA ASP A 848 14.40 -35.98 3.99
C ASP A 848 14.15 -36.30 2.49
N GLU A 849 13.38 -35.44 1.82
CA GLU A 849 13.13 -35.57 0.38
C GLU A 849 14.35 -35.13 -0.45
N SER A 850 14.56 -35.76 -1.61
CA SER A 850 15.58 -35.34 -2.59
C SER A 850 15.18 -35.68 -4.02
N GLY A 851 15.21 -34.70 -4.91
CA GLY A 851 15.13 -34.88 -6.36
C GLY A 851 16.50 -35.17 -7.02
N PRO A 852 16.54 -35.70 -8.26
CA PRO A 852 17.75 -36.26 -8.86
C PRO A 852 18.48 -35.27 -9.80
N TRP A 853 18.44 -33.98 -9.46
CA TRP A 853 18.95 -32.90 -10.32
C TRP A 853 20.46 -32.81 -10.32
N CYS A 854 21.04 -32.60 -11.52
CA CYS A 854 22.49 -32.50 -11.71
C CYS A 854 22.84 -31.41 -12.75
N TRP A 855 23.92 -30.67 -12.55
CA TRP A 855 24.50 -29.80 -13.59
C TRP A 855 26.02 -29.70 -13.55
N ALA A 856 26.61 -29.47 -14.73
CA ALA A 856 28.03 -29.20 -14.93
C ALA A 856 28.29 -28.51 -16.28
N PRO A 857 29.35 -27.68 -16.39
CA PRO A 857 29.93 -27.29 -17.67
C PRO A 857 30.64 -28.47 -18.35
N ASP A 858 30.80 -28.40 -19.67
CA ASP A 858 31.61 -29.39 -20.39
C ASP A 858 33.09 -29.33 -19.94
N GLY A 859 33.68 -30.49 -19.66
CA GLY A 859 35.04 -30.59 -19.12
C GLY A 859 35.16 -30.44 -17.60
N ALA A 860 34.05 -30.33 -16.86
CA ALA A 860 34.10 -30.31 -15.40
C ALA A 860 34.74 -31.57 -14.81
N ALA A 861 35.59 -31.38 -13.81
CA ALA A 861 35.99 -32.44 -12.89
C ALA A 861 34.88 -32.69 -11.86
N GLU A 862 34.31 -31.62 -11.31
CA GLU A 862 33.30 -31.67 -10.25
C GLU A 862 31.90 -31.36 -10.79
N VAL A 863 30.91 -32.16 -10.36
CA VAL A 863 29.50 -32.04 -10.78
C VAL A 863 28.65 -31.71 -9.55
N ILE A 864 27.74 -30.74 -9.69
CA ILE A 864 26.75 -30.47 -8.63
C ILE A 864 25.56 -31.39 -8.81
N CYS A 865 25.17 -32.07 -7.72
CA CYS A 865 23.98 -32.90 -7.63
C CYS A 865 23.19 -32.53 -6.37
N GLY A 866 21.87 -32.30 -6.43
CA GLY A 866 21.13 -31.82 -5.26
C GLY A 866 19.61 -31.98 -5.29
N GLY A 867 19.01 -31.92 -4.10
CA GLY A 867 17.65 -32.35 -3.79
C GLY A 867 16.48 -31.57 -4.42
N GLY A 868 16.72 -30.49 -5.15
CA GLY A 868 15.69 -29.62 -5.74
C GLY A 868 15.73 -28.23 -5.13
N LEU A 869 14.59 -27.51 -5.14
CA LEU A 869 14.45 -26.20 -4.49
C LEU A 869 13.46 -26.28 -3.30
N PRO A 870 13.65 -25.51 -2.20
CA PRO A 870 12.82 -25.64 -1.00
C PRO A 870 11.37 -25.20 -1.23
N ALA A 871 10.42 -26.10 -0.97
CA ALA A 871 9.00 -25.87 -1.21
C ALA A 871 8.47 -24.63 -0.48
N LYS A 872 7.63 -23.85 -1.18
CA LYS A 872 7.02 -22.58 -0.71
C LYS A 872 7.99 -21.44 -0.41
N GLN A 873 9.31 -21.65 -0.56
CA GLN A 873 10.30 -20.57 -0.48
C GLN A 873 10.76 -20.21 -1.88
N HIS A 874 10.95 -18.92 -2.12
CA HIS A 874 11.37 -18.44 -3.44
C HIS A 874 12.90 -18.32 -3.48
N VAL A 875 13.58 -19.32 -4.02
CA VAL A 875 15.05 -19.42 -3.97
C VAL A 875 15.62 -19.55 -5.38
N SER A 876 16.68 -18.79 -5.65
CA SER A 876 17.56 -19.00 -6.79
C SER A 876 18.95 -19.44 -6.32
N THR A 877 19.56 -20.39 -7.03
CA THR A 877 20.86 -20.96 -6.66
C THR A 877 21.90 -20.70 -7.75
N PHE A 878 23.08 -20.23 -7.35
CA PHE A 878 24.17 -19.81 -8.20
C PHE A 878 25.38 -20.74 -7.99
N VAL A 879 25.99 -21.19 -9.09
CA VAL A 879 27.25 -21.96 -9.04
C VAL A 879 28.25 -21.40 -10.04
N VAL A 880 29.49 -21.25 -9.60
CA VAL A 880 30.62 -20.77 -10.41
C VAL A 880 31.68 -21.85 -10.48
N TRP A 881 32.03 -22.29 -11.69
CA TRP A 881 33.20 -23.14 -11.94
C TRP A 881 34.41 -22.30 -12.36
N GLN A 882 35.62 -22.76 -12.06
CA GLN A 882 36.87 -22.18 -12.57
C GLN A 882 37.73 -23.23 -13.30
N GLU A 883 38.28 -22.85 -14.44
CA GLU A 883 39.26 -23.60 -15.24
C GLU A 883 40.57 -23.78 -14.46
N ALA A 884 41.11 -25.00 -14.46
CA ALA A 884 42.36 -25.37 -13.79
C ALA A 884 43.18 -26.38 -14.61
N PRO A 885 44.52 -26.40 -14.46
CA PRO A 885 45.36 -27.46 -15.00
C PRO A 885 45.08 -28.79 -14.28
N ARG A 886 45.04 -29.91 -15.01
CA ARG A 886 44.67 -31.21 -14.42
C ARG A 886 45.57 -31.66 -13.27
N SER A 887 46.84 -31.24 -13.27
CA SER A 887 47.82 -31.49 -12.21
C SER A 887 47.42 -30.96 -10.82
N ALA A 888 46.42 -30.06 -10.73
CA ALA A 888 45.82 -29.67 -9.46
C ALA A 888 45.18 -30.88 -8.74
N ILE A 889 44.48 -31.74 -9.48
CA ILE A 889 43.76 -32.91 -8.94
C ILE A 889 44.74 -34.03 -8.56
N ASP A 890 45.76 -34.28 -9.38
CA ASP A 890 46.76 -35.33 -9.15
C ASP A 890 47.69 -35.06 -7.93
N SER A 891 47.57 -33.89 -7.28
CA SER A 891 48.45 -33.44 -6.20
C SER A 891 48.12 -34.00 -4.80
N GLY A 892 46.91 -34.54 -4.60
CA GLY A 892 46.56 -35.32 -3.41
C GLY A 892 46.33 -34.53 -2.10
N GLY A 893 45.98 -33.24 -2.18
CA GLY A 893 45.52 -32.47 -1.01
C GLY A 893 44.10 -32.84 -0.57
N GLU A 894 43.85 -32.86 0.74
CA GLU A 894 42.51 -33.07 1.32
C GLU A 894 41.66 -31.80 1.17
N ILE A 895 40.75 -31.78 0.18
CA ILE A 895 39.76 -30.70 0.02
C ILE A 895 38.55 -31.05 0.91
N GLY A 896 38.57 -30.57 2.17
CA GLY A 896 37.52 -30.90 3.15
C GLY A 896 37.79 -30.39 4.57
N GLY A 897 37.84 -29.07 4.76
CA GLY A 897 37.89 -28.47 6.10
C GLY A 897 36.52 -28.58 6.82
N PRO A 898 36.49 -28.84 8.15
CA PRO A 898 35.24 -29.04 8.86
C PRO A 898 34.45 -27.73 9.05
N ILE A 899 33.12 -27.85 8.98
CA ILE A 899 32.17 -26.78 9.31
C ILE A 899 32.28 -26.46 10.81
N SER A 900 32.38 -25.19 11.18
CA SER A 900 32.54 -24.77 12.57
C SER A 900 31.23 -24.86 13.36
N GLU A 901 31.15 -25.80 14.29
CA GLU A 901 29.98 -26.01 15.17
C GLU A 901 29.81 -24.91 16.23
N PRO A 902 28.57 -24.57 16.63
CA PRO A 902 28.29 -23.76 17.82
C PRO A 902 28.50 -24.57 19.11
N GLY A 903 29.09 -23.96 20.14
CA GLY A 903 29.51 -24.65 21.37
C GLY A 903 28.37 -25.31 22.17
N GLU A 904 28.62 -26.53 22.65
CA GLU A 904 27.63 -27.41 23.29
C GLU A 904 27.13 -26.98 24.68
N GLY A 905 25.95 -27.51 25.06
CA GLY A 905 25.35 -27.40 26.38
C GLY A 905 24.65 -28.70 26.84
N GLU A 906 25.42 -29.78 26.98
CA GLU A 906 25.07 -31.13 27.48
C GLU A 906 24.05 -31.96 26.66
N ILE A 907 24.52 -33.11 26.15
CA ILE A 907 23.77 -34.14 25.42
C ILE A 907 23.15 -35.17 26.38
N GLY A 908 21.99 -35.74 25.99
CA GLY A 908 21.46 -37.00 26.51
C GLY A 908 21.43 -38.08 25.41
N ASP A 909 22.11 -39.20 25.63
CA ASP A 909 22.49 -40.17 24.58
C ASP A 909 21.36 -41.05 23.98
N PRO A 910 21.57 -41.65 22.77
CA PRO A 910 20.54 -42.23 21.90
C PRO A 910 20.42 -43.78 21.96
N ILE A 911 19.61 -44.36 21.05
CA ILE A 911 19.54 -45.75 20.51
C ILE A 911 18.17 -45.91 19.79
N SER A 912 17.98 -46.44 18.57
CA SER A 912 18.89 -46.94 17.51
C SER A 912 18.14 -47.16 16.17
N GLU A 913 18.78 -46.83 15.03
CA GLU A 913 18.82 -47.44 13.68
C GLU A 913 17.60 -48.17 12.99
N PRO A 914 17.59 -48.32 11.64
CA PRO A 914 16.40 -48.02 10.84
C PRO A 914 15.75 -49.22 10.10
N GLY A 915 14.73 -48.93 9.27
CA GLY A 915 14.10 -49.85 8.32
C GLY A 915 13.81 -49.19 6.96
N GLU A 916 13.89 -49.98 5.89
CA GLU A 916 13.90 -49.55 4.48
C GLU A 916 12.60 -48.85 4.03
N GLY A 917 12.71 -47.87 3.13
CA GLY A 917 11.60 -47.07 2.63
C GLY A 917 10.98 -47.56 1.32
N ASP A 918 10.11 -46.74 0.73
CA ASP A 918 9.71 -46.84 -0.68
C ASP A 918 9.32 -45.44 -1.21
N HIS A 919 10.08 -44.90 -2.17
CA HIS A 919 9.87 -43.56 -2.72
C HIS A 919 9.23 -43.63 -4.10
N THR A 920 8.02 -43.07 -4.25
CA THR A 920 7.37 -42.89 -5.56
C THR A 920 7.49 -41.44 -6.02
N ILE A 921 8.29 -41.25 -7.06
CA ILE A 921 8.66 -39.95 -7.64
C ILE A 921 7.57 -39.45 -8.58
N PHE A 922 7.24 -38.15 -8.51
CA PHE A 922 6.45 -37.45 -9.54
C PHE A 922 7.35 -36.59 -10.43
N MET A 923 7.00 -36.49 -11.71
CA MET A 923 7.80 -35.87 -12.77
C MET A 923 7.55 -34.35 -12.87
N PRO A 924 8.59 -33.50 -12.99
CA PRO A 924 8.45 -32.07 -13.24
C PRO A 924 8.25 -31.77 -14.73
N THR A 925 7.37 -30.83 -15.08
CA THR A 925 7.05 -30.51 -16.49
C THR A 925 7.87 -29.33 -17.03
N VAL A 926 8.84 -29.59 -17.91
CA VAL A 926 9.58 -28.52 -18.63
C VAL A 926 8.86 -28.14 -19.92
N PHE A 927 8.29 -26.94 -19.98
CA PHE A 927 7.53 -26.48 -21.14
C PHE A 927 8.41 -25.98 -22.29
N GLY A 928 8.39 -26.72 -23.41
CA GLY A 928 8.79 -26.20 -24.72
C GLY A 928 7.68 -25.35 -25.37
N PRO A 929 8.01 -24.50 -26.36
CA PRO A 929 7.07 -23.53 -26.93
C PRO A 929 6.04 -24.17 -27.89
N GLY A 930 4.93 -24.69 -27.34
CA GLY A 930 3.67 -24.87 -28.07
C GLY A 930 2.91 -26.18 -27.84
N GLY A 931 1.76 -26.10 -27.17
CA GLY A 931 0.78 -27.20 -27.09
C GLY A 931 -0.36 -26.91 -26.12
N ARG A 932 -1.62 -27.15 -26.52
CA ARG A 932 -2.78 -27.15 -25.62
C ARG A 932 -2.99 -28.57 -25.06
N PRO A 933 -3.38 -28.74 -23.77
CA PRO A 933 -3.73 -30.04 -23.22
C PRO A 933 -5.10 -30.53 -23.70
N ALA A 934 -5.33 -31.84 -23.61
CA ALA A 934 -6.60 -32.52 -23.86
C ALA A 934 -7.16 -33.18 -22.57
N SER A 935 -8.42 -33.61 -22.59
CA SER A 935 -9.24 -33.80 -21.37
C SER A 935 -9.52 -35.26 -20.96
N ALA A 936 -9.52 -35.49 -19.64
CA ALA A 936 -10.21 -36.58 -18.91
C ALA A 936 -9.67 -38.03 -19.13
N PRO A 937 -10.02 -39.05 -18.29
CA PRO A 937 -11.02 -39.07 -17.20
C PRO A 937 -10.57 -39.68 -15.85
N ALA A 938 -11.49 -39.66 -14.86
CA ALA A 938 -11.49 -40.53 -13.66
C ALA A 938 -12.50 -41.70 -13.87
N PRO A 939 -12.40 -42.88 -13.21
CA PRO A 939 -12.56 -43.07 -11.76
C PRO A 939 -11.49 -44.04 -11.18
N GLN A 940 -11.56 -44.68 -9.99
CA GLN A 940 -12.59 -44.85 -8.95
C GLN A 940 -11.95 -45.08 -7.56
N ALA A 941 -12.74 -45.40 -6.52
CA ALA A 941 -12.30 -45.68 -5.15
C ALA A 941 -12.85 -47.02 -4.58
N ASP A 942 -12.15 -47.58 -3.60
CA ASP A 942 -12.58 -48.65 -2.70
C ASP A 942 -12.02 -48.38 -1.28
N ALA A 943 -12.75 -48.79 -0.23
CA ALA A 943 -12.40 -48.57 1.18
C ALA A 943 -12.93 -49.71 2.08
N PRO A 944 -12.43 -49.88 3.33
CA PRO A 944 -13.21 -49.34 4.45
C PRO A 944 -12.43 -48.90 5.71
N PHE A 945 -13.00 -47.92 6.43
CA PHE A 945 -12.63 -47.56 7.81
C PHE A 945 -13.41 -48.40 8.86
N PRO A 946 -12.86 -48.59 10.07
CA PRO A 946 -13.63 -48.64 11.31
C PRO A 946 -13.77 -47.22 11.92
N ALA A 947 -14.99 -46.82 12.30
CA ALA A 947 -15.29 -45.44 12.68
C ALA A 947 -15.45 -45.21 14.19
N ALA A 948 -15.21 -43.97 14.62
CA ALA A 948 -15.92 -43.34 15.74
C ALA A 948 -16.91 -42.32 15.14
N THR A 949 -18.19 -42.43 15.47
CA THR A 949 -19.29 -41.82 14.69
C THR A 949 -19.66 -40.40 15.13
N GLY A 950 -20.00 -39.56 14.15
CA GLY A 950 -20.52 -38.21 14.36
C GLY A 950 -21.29 -37.67 13.16
N SER A 951 -22.33 -38.37 12.69
CA SER A 951 -23.08 -37.94 11.50
C SER A 951 -23.93 -36.70 11.73
N ALA A 952 -23.45 -35.54 11.27
CA ALA A 952 -24.25 -34.35 11.04
C ALA A 952 -25.09 -34.51 9.76
N ALA A 953 -26.11 -35.38 9.79
CA ALA A 953 -26.95 -35.62 8.62
C ALA A 953 -27.78 -34.36 8.26
N GLY A 954 -27.62 -33.83 7.04
CA GLY A 954 -28.60 -32.92 6.43
C GLY A 954 -28.12 -31.57 5.88
N GLN A 955 -26.82 -31.27 5.79
CA GLN A 955 -26.31 -30.09 5.06
C GLN A 955 -25.16 -30.46 4.12
N ASP A 956 -24.99 -29.66 3.06
CA ASP A 956 -24.00 -29.89 2.01
C ASP A 956 -22.61 -29.39 2.45
N LEU A 957 -21.57 -30.18 2.22
CA LEU A 957 -20.19 -29.76 2.46
C LEU A 957 -19.78 -28.62 1.51
N GLY A 958 -20.35 -28.56 0.30
CA GLY A 958 -20.13 -27.46 -0.65
C GLY A 958 -20.59 -26.10 -0.11
N GLU A 959 -21.74 -26.04 0.58
CA GLU A 959 -22.24 -24.83 1.24
C GLU A 959 -21.31 -24.38 2.38
N ILE A 960 -20.84 -25.32 3.20
CA ILE A 960 -19.90 -25.04 4.30
C ILE A 960 -18.59 -24.49 3.75
N ARG A 961 -18.01 -25.16 2.73
CA ARG A 961 -16.76 -24.77 2.05
C ARG A 961 -16.88 -23.40 1.39
N TRP A 962 -17.95 -23.18 0.63
CA TRP A 962 -18.26 -21.88 0.02
C TRP A 962 -18.41 -20.77 1.06
N SER A 963 -19.10 -21.04 2.19
CA SER A 963 -19.30 -20.06 3.26
C SER A 963 -17.99 -19.60 3.91
N ALA A 964 -16.96 -20.46 3.94
CA ALA A 964 -15.63 -20.12 4.41
C ALA A 964 -14.77 -19.46 3.33
N TRP A 965 -14.92 -19.86 2.07
CA TRP A 965 -14.15 -19.31 0.96
C TRP A 965 -14.41 -17.81 0.79
N VAL A 966 -15.69 -17.40 0.88
CA VAL A 966 -16.10 -15.98 0.83
C VAL A 966 -15.76 -15.18 2.11
N ARG A 967 -14.98 -15.77 3.04
CA ARG A 967 -14.52 -15.17 4.29
C ARG A 967 -12.99 -15.29 4.49
N LEU A 968 -12.26 -15.70 3.45
CA LEU A 968 -10.80 -15.73 3.43
C LEU A 968 -10.21 -14.32 3.53
N GLY A 969 -9.16 -14.16 4.35
CA GLY A 969 -8.46 -12.89 4.55
C GLY A 969 -8.93 -12.08 5.76
N TYR A 970 -9.63 -12.70 6.72
CA TYR A 970 -10.10 -12.03 7.95
C TYR A 970 -9.76 -12.90 9.18
N GLU A 971 -8.66 -12.58 9.87
CA GLU A 971 -8.06 -13.42 10.94
C GLU A 971 -8.75 -13.27 12.32
N GLY A 972 -10.06 -13.53 12.38
CA GLY A 972 -10.82 -13.44 13.64
C GLY A 972 -10.66 -14.66 14.55
N GLY A 973 -10.60 -14.44 15.87
CA GLY A 973 -10.85 -15.50 16.86
C GLY A 973 -9.72 -16.50 17.09
N GLN A 974 -8.47 -16.04 17.17
CA GLN A 974 -7.27 -16.86 17.39
C GLN A 974 -7.28 -17.76 18.64
N ASN A 975 -8.16 -17.54 19.62
CA ASN A 975 -8.25 -18.32 20.86
C ASN A 975 -9.58 -19.07 21.05
N SER A 976 -10.30 -19.34 19.95
CA SER A 976 -11.50 -20.18 19.98
C SER A 976 -11.20 -21.65 20.33
N ALA A 977 -12.24 -22.42 20.70
CA ALA A 977 -12.11 -23.87 20.86
C ALA A 977 -11.67 -24.57 19.55
N LEU A 978 -12.10 -24.04 18.40
CA LEU A 978 -11.69 -24.51 17.07
C LEU A 978 -10.21 -24.19 16.80
N ALA A 979 -9.71 -23.02 17.20
CA ALA A 979 -8.30 -22.63 17.07
C ALA A 979 -7.37 -23.38 18.03
N ILE A 980 -7.87 -23.75 19.22
CA ILE A 980 -7.17 -24.67 20.13
C ILE A 980 -7.11 -26.08 19.53
N HIS A 981 -8.18 -26.55 18.88
CA HIS A 981 -8.18 -27.83 18.15
C HIS A 981 -7.24 -27.78 16.93
N ALA A 982 -7.31 -26.73 16.11
CA ALA A 982 -6.50 -26.55 14.92
C ALA A 982 -5.00 -26.50 15.22
N ARG A 983 -4.59 -25.70 16.22
CA ARG A 983 -3.18 -25.64 16.67
C ARG A 983 -2.68 -26.97 17.21
N ARG A 984 -3.51 -27.74 17.93
CA ARG A 984 -3.17 -29.09 18.41
C ARG A 984 -3.05 -30.14 17.30
N ASN A 985 -3.58 -29.87 16.11
CA ASN A 985 -3.51 -30.74 14.93
C ASN A 985 -2.71 -30.09 13.77
N GLY A 986 -1.87 -29.08 14.06
CA GLY A 986 -0.94 -28.50 13.09
C GLY A 986 -1.54 -27.67 11.96
N LEU A 987 -2.85 -27.35 11.97
CA LEU A 987 -3.55 -26.70 10.85
C LEU A 987 -3.21 -25.20 10.64
N GLY A 988 -2.27 -24.64 11.41
CA GLY A 988 -1.83 -23.25 11.30
C GLY A 988 -2.76 -22.24 11.98
N MET A 989 -2.66 -20.97 11.55
CA MET A 989 -3.53 -19.88 11.99
C MET A 989 -4.88 -19.89 11.24
N PRO A 990 -5.96 -19.38 11.86
CA PRO A 990 -7.25 -19.25 11.19
C PRO A 990 -7.21 -18.13 10.14
N VAL A 991 -7.56 -18.47 8.89
CA VAL A 991 -7.65 -17.54 7.76
C VAL A 991 -9.05 -16.97 7.53
N THR A 992 -10.01 -17.42 8.35
CA THR A 992 -11.38 -16.88 8.45
C THR A 992 -11.78 -16.79 9.94
N PRO A 993 -12.78 -15.97 10.31
CA PRO A 993 -13.20 -15.83 11.70
C PRO A 993 -13.96 -17.08 12.19
N VAL A 994 -14.25 -17.16 13.49
CA VAL A 994 -15.31 -18.07 13.98
C VAL A 994 -16.67 -17.47 13.61
N TYR A 995 -17.51 -18.22 12.91
CA TYR A 995 -18.89 -17.84 12.65
C TYR A 995 -19.81 -19.08 12.66
N ARG A 996 -21.11 -18.88 12.36
CA ARG A 996 -22.09 -19.97 12.26
C ARG A 996 -22.61 -20.15 10.85
N HIS A 997 -22.89 -21.39 10.51
CA HIS A 997 -23.65 -21.78 9.32
C HIS A 997 -24.60 -22.92 9.73
N GLY A 998 -25.91 -22.74 9.52
CA GLY A 998 -26.91 -23.70 10.01
C GLY A 998 -26.83 -23.89 11.53
N ASP A 999 -26.71 -25.15 11.98
CA ASP A 999 -26.50 -25.49 13.40
C ASP A 999 -25.02 -25.73 13.77
N LEU A 1000 -24.08 -25.31 12.92
CA LEU A 1000 -22.64 -25.44 13.11
C LEU A 1000 -21.99 -24.12 13.55
N ILE A 1001 -20.95 -24.23 14.40
CA ILE A 1001 -19.95 -23.20 14.64
C ILE A 1001 -18.67 -23.65 13.93
N LEU A 1002 -18.07 -22.79 13.10
CA LEU A 1002 -16.95 -23.18 12.24
C LEU A 1002 -15.96 -22.05 11.96
N GLN A 1003 -14.73 -22.43 11.56
CA GLN A 1003 -13.59 -21.55 11.33
C GLN A 1003 -12.65 -22.18 10.28
N GLY A 1004 -12.12 -21.38 9.36
CA GLY A 1004 -11.26 -21.82 8.25
C GLY A 1004 -9.78 -21.60 8.51
N TYR A 1005 -8.96 -22.49 7.98
CA TYR A 1005 -7.50 -22.60 8.13
C TYR A 1005 -6.87 -22.89 6.76
N LEU A 1006 -5.55 -22.70 6.60
CA LEU A 1006 -4.88 -22.94 5.31
C LEU A 1006 -5.08 -24.37 4.75
N GLY A 1007 -5.22 -25.39 5.59
CA GLY A 1007 -5.53 -26.76 5.15
C GLY A 1007 -7.01 -27.07 4.92
N GLY A 1008 -7.93 -26.36 5.59
CA GLY A 1008 -9.35 -26.71 5.59
C GLY A 1008 -10.16 -26.03 6.70
N ILE A 1009 -11.35 -26.55 6.96
CA ILE A 1009 -12.37 -25.96 7.84
C ILE A 1009 -12.61 -26.87 9.03
N VAL A 1010 -12.48 -26.31 10.23
CA VAL A 1010 -12.77 -27.00 11.50
C VAL A 1010 -14.13 -26.54 12.02
N PHE A 1011 -15.02 -27.46 12.40
CA PHE A 1011 -16.40 -27.16 12.78
C PHE A 1011 -16.96 -28.08 13.89
N HIS A 1012 -17.96 -27.62 14.63
CA HIS A 1012 -18.72 -28.45 15.58
C HIS A 1012 -20.20 -28.00 15.65
N LYS A 1013 -21.12 -28.84 16.13
CA LYS A 1013 -22.53 -28.43 16.33
C LYS A 1013 -22.69 -27.47 17.51
N GLN A 1014 -23.56 -26.48 17.38
CA GLN A 1014 -23.83 -25.49 18.42
C GLN A 1014 -24.31 -26.18 19.71
N GLY A 1015 -23.72 -25.81 20.85
CA GLY A 1015 -23.98 -26.44 22.14
C GLY A 1015 -23.29 -27.80 22.36
N LYS A 1016 -22.46 -28.26 21.41
CA LYS A 1016 -21.65 -29.48 21.49
C LYS A 1016 -20.19 -29.23 21.07
N PRO A 1017 -19.41 -28.44 21.84
CA PRO A 1017 -18.02 -28.12 21.51
C PRO A 1017 -17.08 -29.34 21.53
N GLU A 1018 -17.51 -30.46 22.11
CA GLU A 1018 -16.81 -31.75 22.08
C GLU A 1018 -16.90 -32.46 20.71
N THR A 1019 -17.88 -32.13 19.87
CA THR A 1019 -18.08 -32.78 18.56
C THR A 1019 -17.34 -32.04 17.44
N VAL A 1020 -16.04 -31.81 17.60
CA VAL A 1020 -15.20 -31.14 16.58
C VAL A 1020 -14.91 -32.07 15.40
N GLN A 1021 -15.01 -31.52 14.20
CA GLN A 1021 -14.83 -32.17 12.90
C GLN A 1021 -13.96 -31.29 12.01
N TYR A 1022 -13.35 -31.90 11.00
CA TYR A 1022 -12.50 -31.25 10.01
C TYR A 1022 -12.91 -31.71 8.61
N THR A 1023 -12.87 -30.79 7.65
CA THR A 1023 -12.89 -31.09 6.22
C THR A 1023 -11.86 -30.21 5.54
N GLU A 1024 -11.20 -30.71 4.50
CA GLU A 1024 -10.39 -29.87 3.61
C GLU A 1024 -11.29 -28.90 2.82
N TRP A 1025 -10.69 -27.97 2.08
CA TRP A 1025 -11.41 -27.04 1.19
C TRP A 1025 -12.14 -27.74 0.04
#